data_AF-A0A3M1EZS6-F1
#
_entry.id   AF-A0A3M1EZS6-F1
#
_cell.length_a   1.000
_cell.length_b   1.000
_cell.length_c   1.000
_cell.angle_alpha   90.00
_cell.angle_beta   90.00
_cell.angle_gamma   90.00
#
_symmetry.space_group_name_H-M   'P 1'
#
loop_
_entity.id
_entity.type
_entity.pdbx_description
1 polymer ?
#
loop_
_entity_poly.entity_id
_entity_poly.type
_entity_poly.pdbx_seq_one_letter_code
_entity_poly.pdbx_strand_id
1 'polypeptide(L)'
;LGLPRHVDGGIRLDLPAGRGMTILQGNEGRSPLPRLFLNVGVLPGRRVSLRITPLEAAIPFPLPPDGKGGLPKCLGEIGDIVFFGHLKIARVRVNPFLPEGERLHFYRRLRLSLDFTDPVPTERRIPAQEAARPFAALYDAAVVNPSERWLGRVETQGVETSETEGETVLDIFVEETGFHELDLSAMEEAGFPITDPSHLQLFRGGEPVAIEETPSAIRFYGEAPQDPFLRFEVYRLVEGDAPGLRIGTVDGTPHDEPRLETFPDTLHFEENREAHFNVGLGEKDDNWFWSRIGGNESTFRLELPPFDEDAPARLRITARGETTDQNSMTEDHRIAGEIGGFSFTSFGFDGLTEATVEFPLDPGVLVEGENLLRIRAAGENEAVVDRFFLNHVEIDLSRRFVAEGDELRFVGEGGAHRIAISGFTGNELFLYDISDPDHPRRVEGSEITAQGGEKTLTFATSGEESRSYLALSRERMRRPPRLRLAIPSTLTLPSNQADYLIITPRDFRTGAERIALFHRERGLSVKVIDVEEIYDTFSFGRETPRAIAAFLRYAFEEWLTPVPSYVLLVGDGHFDFKNYQNTNVPNYIPPDLVPTQFLKTVSDNVLVAVSGVDLVPDMAIGRLPVNTAEELEAITDKIFLYELNGNLQPFVRRVILVSDNADAAGDFENESNALAQRVPPSHETEKIYLSQQGEGTHDEILSAWNGGGVFLNYLGHG
;
A
#
# COMPACT_ATOMS: atom_id res chain seq x y z
N LEU A 1 33.10 10.38 -28.10
CA LEU A 1 31.83 9.74 -28.50
C LEU A 1 31.57 10.13 -29.95
N GLY A 2 31.79 9.24 -30.91
CA GLY A 2 31.28 9.46 -32.27
C GLY A 2 29.79 9.20 -32.24
N LEU A 3 28.97 10.12 -32.77
CA LEU A 3 27.52 9.96 -32.83
C LEU A 3 27.16 8.61 -33.49
N PRO A 4 26.19 7.85 -32.93
CA PRO A 4 25.71 6.64 -33.57
C PRO A 4 25.18 6.97 -34.98
N ARG A 5 25.71 6.30 -36.00
CA ARG A 5 25.18 6.43 -37.37
C ARG A 5 24.07 5.41 -37.56
N HIS A 6 22.87 5.90 -37.86
CA HIS A 6 21.73 5.09 -38.25
C HIS A 6 22.01 4.37 -39.57
N VAL A 7 21.83 3.05 -39.58
CA VAL A 7 21.63 2.24 -40.78
C VAL A 7 20.39 1.40 -40.51
N ASP A 8 19.50 1.27 -41.49
CA ASP A 8 18.25 0.52 -41.40
C ASP A 8 18.42 -0.79 -40.61
N GLY A 9 17.70 -0.90 -39.49
CA GLY A 9 17.63 -2.11 -38.67
C GLY A 9 18.66 -2.29 -37.54
N GLY A 10 19.56 -1.34 -37.26
CA GLY A 10 20.46 -1.50 -36.11
C GLY A 10 21.17 -0.24 -35.61
N ILE A 11 21.45 -0.17 -34.31
CA ILE A 11 22.23 0.90 -33.67
C ILE A 11 23.67 0.43 -33.50
N ARG A 12 24.63 1.06 -34.20
CA ARG A 12 26.06 0.73 -34.02
C ARG A 12 26.69 1.60 -32.93
N LEU A 13 27.10 0.98 -31.84
CA LEU A 13 27.91 1.57 -30.77
C LEU A 13 29.35 1.04 -30.84
N ASP A 14 30.33 1.90 -31.10
CA ASP A 14 31.75 1.56 -30.99
C ASP A 14 32.24 2.00 -29.60
N LEU A 15 32.50 1.05 -28.70
CA LEU A 15 32.92 1.31 -27.31
C LEU A 15 34.44 1.51 -27.21
N PRO A 16 34.94 2.66 -26.71
CA PRO A 16 36.33 2.80 -26.32
C PRO A 16 36.57 2.12 -24.96
N ALA A 17 37.75 1.52 -24.78
CA ALA A 17 38.15 0.88 -23.53
C ALA A 17 38.16 1.91 -22.36
N GLY A 18 37.49 1.59 -21.26
CA GLY A 18 37.74 2.19 -19.94
C GLY A 18 36.81 3.28 -19.41
N ARG A 19 35.77 3.73 -20.13
CA ARG A 19 34.77 4.68 -19.59
C ARG A 19 33.37 4.05 -19.50
N GLY A 20 32.75 4.13 -18.32
CA GLY A 20 31.40 3.60 -18.06
C GLY A 20 31.34 2.11 -17.65
N MET A 21 32.49 1.48 -17.40
CA MET A 21 32.53 0.11 -16.87
C MET A 21 32.34 0.15 -15.35
N THR A 22 31.35 -0.56 -14.86
CA THR A 22 31.13 -0.76 -13.42
C THR A 22 31.72 -2.10 -13.04
N ILE A 23 32.59 -2.11 -12.03
CA ILE A 23 32.98 -3.33 -11.34
C ILE A 23 31.91 -3.54 -10.28
N LEU A 24 31.04 -4.54 -10.48
CA LEU A 24 30.17 -4.98 -9.40
C LEU A 24 31.05 -5.80 -8.45
N GLN A 25 31.28 -5.31 -7.23
CA GLN A 25 31.73 -6.19 -6.16
C GLN A 25 30.65 -7.25 -6.00
N GLY A 26 30.99 -8.50 -6.31
CA GLY A 26 30.07 -9.60 -6.04
C GLY A 26 30.02 -9.85 -4.54
N ASN A 27 28.85 -10.24 -4.02
CA ASN A 27 28.74 -10.90 -2.72
C ASN A 27 29.86 -11.94 -2.60
N GLU A 28 30.42 -12.06 -1.39
CA GLU A 28 31.60 -12.85 -1.05
C GLU A 28 31.75 -14.13 -1.91
N GLY A 29 32.88 -14.24 -2.62
CA GLY A 29 33.22 -15.43 -3.42
C GLY A 29 32.95 -15.36 -4.94
N ARG A 30 32.63 -14.20 -5.52
CA ARG A 30 32.51 -14.04 -7.00
C ARG A 30 33.63 -13.18 -7.58
N SER A 31 34.21 -13.62 -8.70
CA SER A 31 35.27 -12.87 -9.38
C SER A 31 34.72 -11.59 -10.04
N PRO A 32 35.22 -10.39 -9.69
CA PRO A 32 34.64 -9.12 -10.12
C PRO A 32 35.07 -8.76 -11.54
N LEU A 33 34.42 -9.36 -12.55
CA LEU A 33 34.64 -8.98 -13.94
C LEU A 33 33.85 -7.70 -14.28
N PRO A 34 34.49 -6.67 -14.85
CA PRO A 34 33.80 -5.43 -15.17
C PRO A 34 32.76 -5.63 -16.27
N ARG A 35 31.61 -4.94 -16.10
CA ARG A 35 30.46 -4.98 -17.01
C ARG A 35 30.10 -3.56 -17.44
N LEU A 36 29.43 -3.46 -18.59
CA LEU A 36 28.89 -2.21 -19.09
C LEU A 36 27.36 -2.29 -19.11
N PHE A 37 26.70 -1.24 -18.64
CA PHE A 37 25.25 -1.08 -18.72
C PHE A 37 24.93 0.11 -19.62
N LEU A 38 24.00 -0.09 -20.56
CA LEU A 38 23.54 0.92 -21.50
C LEU A 38 22.02 0.97 -21.47
N ASN A 39 21.44 2.16 -21.39
CA ASN A 39 20.02 2.34 -21.65
C ASN A 39 19.85 2.64 -23.13
N VAL A 40 19.02 1.84 -23.82
CA VAL A 40 18.72 2.03 -25.24
C VAL A 40 17.23 2.26 -25.44
N GLY A 41 16.87 3.21 -26.30
CA GLY A 41 15.49 3.40 -26.73
C GLY A 41 15.05 2.25 -27.63
N VAL A 42 13.85 1.72 -27.40
CA VAL A 42 13.28 0.57 -28.14
C VAL A 42 11.90 0.89 -28.71
N LEU A 43 11.49 0.17 -29.74
CA LEU A 43 10.27 0.47 -30.49
C LEU A 43 9.02 -0.02 -29.72
N PRO A 44 8.10 0.88 -29.31
CA PRO A 44 6.81 0.47 -28.73
C PRO A 44 6.01 -0.36 -29.72
N GLY A 45 5.25 -1.34 -29.19
CA GLY A 45 4.44 -2.25 -30.00
C GLY A 45 5.24 -3.38 -30.66
N ARG A 46 6.52 -3.55 -30.31
CA ARG A 46 7.40 -4.58 -30.89
C ARG A 46 8.26 -5.25 -29.82
N ARG A 47 8.46 -6.56 -29.94
CA ARG A 47 9.49 -7.27 -29.19
C ARG A 47 10.87 -6.85 -29.68
N VAL A 48 11.84 -6.80 -28.77
CA VAL A 48 13.23 -6.47 -29.07
C VAL A 48 14.13 -7.66 -28.75
N SER A 49 15.10 -7.93 -29.61
CA SER A 49 16.16 -8.90 -29.35
C SER A 49 17.53 -8.27 -29.62
N LEU A 50 18.54 -8.74 -28.89
CA LEU A 50 19.90 -8.23 -28.95
C LEU A 50 20.82 -9.24 -29.61
N ARG A 51 21.56 -8.77 -30.62
CA ARG A 51 22.67 -9.49 -31.23
C ARG A 51 23.97 -8.74 -30.97
N ILE A 52 24.96 -9.43 -30.43
CA ILE A 52 26.30 -8.89 -30.21
C ILE A 52 27.29 -9.62 -31.09
N THR A 53 28.03 -8.85 -31.90
CA THR A 53 29.05 -9.39 -32.82
C THR A 53 30.42 -8.83 -32.47
N PRO A 54 31.41 -9.68 -32.13
CA PRO A 54 32.82 -9.27 -32.05
C PRO A 54 33.30 -8.68 -33.38
N LEU A 55 33.96 -7.53 -33.32
CA LEU A 55 34.56 -6.89 -34.50
C LEU A 55 36.06 -7.20 -34.63
N GLU A 56 36.66 -7.76 -33.59
CA GLU A 56 38.08 -8.15 -33.52
C GLU A 56 38.21 -9.46 -32.75
N ALA A 57 39.34 -10.16 -32.91
CA ALA A 57 39.66 -11.34 -32.11
C ALA A 57 39.78 -10.98 -30.62
N ALA A 58 39.29 -11.87 -29.75
CA ALA A 58 39.38 -11.68 -28.31
C ALA A 58 40.82 -11.88 -27.81
N ILE A 59 41.18 -11.16 -26.76
CA ILE A 59 42.49 -11.27 -26.10
C ILE A 59 42.37 -12.25 -24.94
N PRO A 60 43.18 -13.33 -24.89
CA PRO A 60 43.00 -14.38 -23.90
C PRO A 60 43.82 -14.10 -22.62
N PHE A 61 43.14 -14.06 -21.48
CA PHE A 61 43.68 -13.89 -20.12
C PHE A 61 43.58 -15.21 -19.31
N PRO A 62 44.41 -15.39 -18.27
CA PRO A 62 44.21 -16.46 -17.30
C PRO A 62 42.82 -16.35 -16.65
N LEU A 63 42.19 -17.50 -16.36
CA LEU A 63 41.00 -17.53 -15.52
C LEU A 63 41.37 -17.05 -14.10
N PRO A 64 40.47 -16.33 -13.42
CA PRO A 64 40.65 -16.01 -12.01
C PRO A 64 40.76 -17.29 -11.15
N PRO A 65 41.61 -17.29 -10.11
CA PRO A 65 41.84 -18.46 -9.27
C PRO A 65 40.59 -18.91 -8.47
N ASP A 66 39.65 -18.01 -8.18
CA ASP A 66 38.56 -18.22 -7.20
C ASP A 66 37.28 -18.87 -7.79
N GLY A 67 37.41 -19.70 -8.82
CA GLY A 67 36.34 -20.57 -9.31
C GLY A 67 35.44 -19.99 -10.42
N LYS A 68 34.67 -20.88 -11.06
CA LYS A 68 33.82 -20.59 -12.25
C LYS A 68 32.46 -19.94 -11.91
N GLY A 69 32.17 -19.70 -10.63
CA GLY A 69 30.90 -19.13 -10.17
C GLY A 69 30.75 -17.67 -10.58
N GLY A 70 29.61 -17.31 -11.18
CA GLY A 70 29.29 -15.91 -11.52
C GLY A 70 29.92 -15.36 -12.82
N LEU A 71 30.62 -16.20 -13.59
CA LEU A 71 31.12 -15.81 -14.91
C LEU A 71 29.96 -15.64 -15.91
N PRO A 72 30.01 -14.61 -16.77
CA PRO A 72 28.97 -14.38 -17.78
C PRO A 72 28.92 -15.52 -18.80
N LYS A 73 27.71 -15.85 -19.26
CA LYS A 73 27.46 -16.92 -20.25
C LYS A 73 27.37 -16.41 -21.69
N CYS A 74 27.21 -15.10 -21.87
CA CYS A 74 27.04 -14.45 -23.18
C CYS A 74 27.65 -13.04 -23.16
N LEU A 75 27.98 -12.51 -24.34
CA LEU A 75 28.58 -11.17 -24.51
C LEU A 75 27.65 -10.04 -24.06
N GLY A 76 26.37 -10.33 -23.89
CA GLY A 76 25.39 -9.40 -23.37
C GLY A 76 23.97 -9.88 -23.58
N GLU A 77 23.05 -9.20 -22.91
CA GLU A 77 21.65 -9.54 -22.80
C GLU A 77 20.82 -8.26 -22.62
N ILE A 78 19.54 -8.33 -22.99
CA ILE A 78 18.56 -7.32 -22.64
C ILE A 78 18.04 -7.70 -21.25
N GLY A 79 18.19 -6.78 -20.30
CA GLY A 79 17.53 -6.85 -19.01
C GLY A 79 16.15 -6.21 -19.09
N ASP A 80 15.79 -5.47 -18.05
CA ASP A 80 14.46 -4.87 -17.91
C ASP A 80 14.15 -3.91 -19.05
N ILE A 81 12.89 -3.95 -19.48
CA ILE A 81 12.30 -3.03 -20.44
C ILE A 81 11.23 -2.26 -19.70
N VAL A 82 11.37 -0.95 -19.66
CA VAL A 82 10.52 -0.05 -18.87
C VAL A 82 10.03 1.12 -19.71
N PHE A 83 8.99 1.78 -19.25
CA PHE A 83 8.65 3.12 -19.72
C PHE A 83 9.23 4.17 -18.76
N PHE A 84 9.67 5.30 -19.32
CA PHE A 84 10.02 6.49 -18.56
C PHE A 84 9.22 7.65 -19.15
N GLY A 85 8.06 7.91 -18.57
CA GLY A 85 6.99 8.65 -19.22
C GLY A 85 6.56 7.94 -20.49
N HIS A 86 6.76 8.61 -21.62
CA HIS A 86 6.46 8.02 -22.94
C HIS A 86 7.65 7.32 -23.58
N LEU A 87 8.86 7.41 -23.01
CA LEU A 87 10.06 6.82 -23.59
C LEU A 87 10.19 5.35 -23.22
N LYS A 88 10.12 4.44 -24.20
CA LYS A 88 10.38 3.02 -23.96
C LYS A 88 11.88 2.72 -23.98
N ILE A 89 12.39 2.20 -22.87
CA ILE A 89 13.82 1.95 -22.64
C ILE A 89 14.06 0.47 -22.38
N ALA A 90 15.15 -0.09 -22.93
CA ALA A 90 15.69 -1.38 -22.50
C ALA A 90 17.07 -1.20 -21.89
N ARG A 91 17.33 -1.86 -20.76
CA ARG A 91 18.66 -1.90 -20.15
C ARG A 91 19.48 -3.03 -20.78
N VAL A 92 20.50 -2.68 -21.56
CA VAL A 92 21.43 -3.64 -22.16
C VAL A 92 22.65 -3.82 -21.27
N ARG A 93 22.91 -5.07 -20.89
CA ARG A 93 24.12 -5.49 -20.19
C ARG A 93 25.12 -6.05 -21.19
N VAL A 94 26.36 -5.56 -21.16
CA VAL A 94 27.45 -6.05 -22.01
C VAL A 94 28.57 -6.61 -21.14
N ASN A 95 28.96 -7.85 -21.44
CA ASN A 95 30.02 -8.59 -20.77
C ASN A 95 31.23 -8.69 -21.72
N PRO A 96 32.22 -7.80 -21.59
CA PRO A 96 33.38 -7.81 -22.47
C PRO A 96 34.35 -8.95 -22.18
N PHE A 97 34.15 -9.70 -21.10
CA PHE A 97 34.95 -10.88 -20.75
C PHE A 97 34.07 -12.12 -20.75
N LEU A 98 34.46 -13.16 -21.49
CA LEU A 98 33.78 -14.46 -21.47
C LEU A 98 34.72 -15.62 -21.19
N PRO A 99 34.29 -16.63 -20.42
CA PRO A 99 35.06 -17.86 -20.29
C PRO A 99 34.94 -18.71 -21.57
N GLU A 100 36.08 -19.09 -22.13
CA GLU A 100 36.17 -20.09 -23.20
C GLU A 100 37.23 -21.13 -22.80
N GLY A 101 36.78 -22.35 -22.46
CA GLY A 101 37.67 -23.41 -21.95
C GLY A 101 38.33 -23.03 -20.62
N GLU A 102 39.67 -22.96 -20.62
CA GLU A 102 40.50 -22.63 -19.45
C GLU A 102 40.97 -21.17 -19.44
N ARG A 103 40.42 -20.31 -20.31
CA ARG A 103 40.85 -18.92 -20.44
C ARG A 103 39.65 -17.97 -20.41
N LEU A 104 39.95 -16.73 -20.01
CA LEU A 104 39.02 -15.63 -20.08
C LEU A 104 39.31 -14.78 -21.32
N HIS A 105 38.34 -14.57 -22.19
CA HIS A 105 38.50 -13.89 -23.47
C HIS A 105 37.94 -12.48 -23.38
N PHE A 106 38.80 -11.47 -23.59
CA PHE A 106 38.44 -10.05 -23.57
C PHE A 106 38.14 -9.53 -24.98
N TYR A 107 36.91 -9.07 -25.18
CA TYR A 107 36.42 -8.51 -26.43
C TYR A 107 36.46 -6.99 -26.37
N ARG A 108 37.43 -6.39 -27.07
CA ARG A 108 37.65 -4.93 -27.06
C ARG A 108 36.64 -4.13 -27.87
N ARG A 109 36.11 -4.73 -28.94
CA ARG A 109 35.20 -4.06 -29.88
C ARG A 109 34.04 -4.99 -30.20
N LEU A 110 32.86 -4.55 -29.78
CA LEU A 110 31.60 -5.26 -29.95
C LEU A 110 30.67 -4.36 -30.76
N ARG A 111 29.93 -4.96 -31.70
CA ARG A 111 28.77 -4.33 -32.33
C ARG A 111 27.51 -4.87 -31.69
N LEU A 112 26.68 -3.97 -31.19
CA LEU A 112 25.32 -4.28 -30.74
C LEU A 112 24.37 -4.07 -31.93
N SER A 113 23.38 -4.93 -32.07
CA SER A 113 22.29 -4.81 -33.04
C SER A 113 20.98 -5.15 -32.31
N LEU A 114 19.98 -4.27 -32.45
CA LEU A 114 18.64 -4.48 -31.89
C LEU A 114 17.69 -4.82 -33.03
N ASP A 115 17.14 -6.03 -32.99
CA ASP A 115 16.17 -6.52 -33.97
C ASP A 115 14.75 -6.40 -33.37
N PHE A 116 13.82 -5.73 -34.08
CA PHE A 116 12.43 -5.50 -33.63
C PHE A 116 11.44 -6.42 -34.36
N THR A 117 10.94 -7.44 -33.66
CA THR A 117 10.21 -8.57 -34.25
C THR A 117 8.72 -8.51 -33.98
N ASP A 118 8.15 -9.52 -33.32
CA ASP A 118 6.71 -9.73 -33.21
C ASP A 118 5.99 -8.53 -32.60
N PRO A 119 4.75 -8.25 -33.01
CA PRO A 119 3.96 -7.20 -32.42
C PRO A 119 3.71 -7.46 -30.93
N VAL A 120 3.65 -6.38 -30.15
CA VAL A 120 3.16 -6.35 -28.77
C VAL A 120 1.84 -5.58 -28.81
N PRO A 121 0.69 -6.26 -28.85
CA PRO A 121 -0.60 -5.63 -29.15
C PRO A 121 -1.02 -4.54 -28.14
N THR A 122 -0.54 -4.64 -26.90
CA THR A 122 -0.88 -3.75 -25.79
C THR A 122 -0.08 -2.46 -25.80
N GLU A 123 0.72 -2.19 -26.82
CA GLU A 123 1.56 -1.00 -26.88
C GLU A 123 1.44 -0.31 -28.23
N ARG A 124 1.39 1.03 -28.20
CA ARG A 124 1.35 1.84 -29.41
C ARG A 124 2.34 2.99 -29.35
N ARG A 125 2.81 3.39 -30.52
CA ARG A 125 3.61 4.60 -30.69
C ARG A 125 2.73 5.84 -30.62
N ILE A 126 3.29 6.93 -30.11
CA ILE A 126 2.62 8.24 -30.08
C ILE A 126 3.44 9.29 -30.88
N PRO A 127 2.78 10.31 -31.45
CA PRO A 127 3.46 11.47 -32.03
C PRO A 127 4.30 12.24 -31.01
N ALA A 128 5.44 12.76 -31.44
CA ALA A 128 6.32 13.56 -30.57
C ALA A 128 5.65 14.82 -30.00
N GLN A 129 4.69 15.38 -30.73
CA GLN A 129 3.95 16.58 -30.33
C GLN A 129 3.03 16.32 -29.11
N GLU A 130 2.58 15.08 -28.91
CA GLU A 130 1.84 14.63 -27.73
C GLU A 130 2.77 14.36 -26.53
N ALA A 131 4.07 14.15 -26.80
CA ALA A 131 5.10 13.88 -25.81
C ALA A 131 6.00 15.08 -25.49
N ALA A 132 5.81 16.23 -26.15
CA ALA A 132 6.63 17.42 -25.99
C ALA A 132 6.42 18.02 -24.59
N ARG A 133 7.24 17.56 -23.64
CA ARG A 133 7.19 17.87 -22.20
C ARG A 133 8.57 18.36 -21.73
N PRO A 134 8.69 19.00 -20.54
CA PRO A 134 9.96 19.38 -19.91
C PRO A 134 11.01 18.25 -19.82
N PHE A 135 10.62 16.97 -19.98
CA PHE A 135 11.50 15.81 -20.00
C PHE A 135 12.20 15.53 -21.34
N ALA A 136 11.96 16.27 -22.42
CA ALA A 136 12.57 15.96 -23.72
C ALA A 136 14.11 15.86 -23.67
N ALA A 137 14.76 16.78 -22.94
CA ALA A 137 16.20 16.73 -22.72
C ALA A 137 16.63 15.54 -21.84
N LEU A 138 15.79 15.13 -20.88
CA LEU A 138 16.02 13.97 -20.03
C LEU A 138 15.85 12.67 -20.83
N TYR A 139 14.90 12.60 -21.76
CA TYR A 139 14.73 11.47 -22.68
C TYR A 139 15.95 11.28 -23.56
N ASP A 140 16.47 12.37 -24.13
CA ASP A 140 17.68 12.31 -24.95
C ASP A 140 18.91 11.90 -24.14
N ALA A 141 18.99 12.30 -22.87
CA ALA A 141 20.05 11.90 -21.95
C ALA A 141 19.89 10.48 -21.40
N ALA A 142 18.66 9.97 -21.32
CA ALA A 142 18.33 8.68 -20.73
C ALA A 142 18.76 7.50 -21.60
N VAL A 143 18.90 7.70 -22.92
CA VAL A 143 19.28 6.63 -23.86
C VAL A 143 20.46 7.02 -24.73
N VAL A 144 21.27 6.03 -25.11
CA VAL A 144 22.43 6.26 -25.99
C VAL A 144 22.07 6.45 -27.47
N ASN A 145 20.79 6.32 -27.83
CA ASN A 145 20.25 6.38 -29.18
C ASN A 145 18.97 7.24 -29.27
N PRO A 146 19.04 8.53 -28.89
CA PRO A 146 17.87 9.41 -28.82
C PRO A 146 17.07 9.45 -30.13
N SER A 147 15.75 9.28 -30.04
CA SER A 147 14.83 9.39 -31.18
C SER A 147 13.38 9.40 -30.71
N GLU A 148 12.56 10.24 -31.32
CA GLU A 148 11.11 10.27 -31.11
C GLU A 148 10.40 8.96 -31.46
N ARG A 149 11.05 8.06 -32.22
CA ARG A 149 10.44 6.77 -32.59
C ARG A 149 10.25 5.80 -31.43
N TRP A 150 10.91 6.07 -30.30
CA TRP A 150 10.81 5.31 -29.05
C TRP A 150 9.63 5.74 -28.16
N LEU A 151 8.93 6.80 -28.57
CA LEU A 151 7.81 7.33 -27.82
C LEU A 151 6.56 6.48 -28.05
N GLY A 152 5.96 6.04 -26.96
CA GLY A 152 4.74 5.25 -26.96
C GLY A 152 4.07 5.21 -25.61
N ARG A 153 2.98 4.46 -25.55
CA ARG A 153 2.22 4.17 -24.34
C ARG A 153 1.70 2.75 -24.37
N VAL A 154 1.41 2.23 -23.19
CA VAL A 154 0.66 0.98 -23.02
C VAL A 154 -0.84 1.30 -23.14
N GLU A 155 -1.59 0.42 -23.80
CA GLU A 155 -3.05 0.42 -23.74
C GLU A 155 -3.47 -0.32 -22.47
N THR A 156 -4.01 0.44 -21.51
CA THR A 156 -4.47 -0.03 -20.20
C THR A 156 -5.99 -0.20 -20.21
N GLN A 157 -6.52 -0.98 -19.27
CA GLN A 157 -7.96 -1.01 -19.03
C GLN A 157 -8.39 0.32 -18.41
N GLY A 158 -9.58 0.79 -18.78
CA GLY A 158 -10.14 2.05 -18.28
C GLY A 158 -10.14 2.10 -16.76
N VAL A 159 -9.94 3.29 -16.21
CA VAL A 159 -10.02 3.53 -14.77
C VAL A 159 -11.49 3.51 -14.36
N GLU A 160 -11.82 2.73 -13.34
CA GLU A 160 -13.16 2.74 -12.75
C GLU A 160 -13.40 4.10 -12.08
N THR A 161 -14.52 4.73 -12.44
CA THR A 161 -14.87 6.05 -11.93
C THR A 161 -16.32 6.06 -11.47
N SER A 162 -16.56 6.78 -10.40
CA SER A 162 -17.89 7.16 -9.96
C SER A 162 -18.41 8.31 -10.83
N GLU A 163 -19.28 8.04 -11.80
CA GLU A 163 -19.98 9.09 -12.53
C GLU A 163 -21.02 9.76 -11.61
N THR A 164 -20.83 11.05 -11.29
CA THR A 164 -21.76 11.84 -10.44
C THR A 164 -21.95 13.25 -10.99
N GLU A 165 -22.13 13.40 -12.31
CA GLU A 165 -22.43 14.73 -12.88
C GLU A 165 -23.85 15.16 -12.49
N GLY A 166 -23.96 16.13 -11.57
CA GLY A 166 -25.20 16.85 -11.26
C GLY A 166 -26.04 16.28 -10.12
N GLU A 167 -25.69 15.11 -9.58
CA GLU A 167 -26.36 14.52 -8.42
C GLU A 167 -25.66 14.93 -7.12
N THR A 168 -26.45 15.25 -6.09
CA THR A 168 -25.90 15.45 -4.73
C THR A 168 -25.71 14.08 -4.10
N VAL A 169 -24.49 13.77 -3.69
CA VAL A 169 -24.15 12.48 -3.07
C VAL A 169 -23.69 12.73 -1.64
N LEU A 170 -24.19 11.94 -0.70
CA LEU A 170 -23.74 11.93 0.69
C LEU A 170 -22.89 10.68 0.94
N ASP A 171 -21.62 10.88 1.26
CA ASP A 171 -20.73 9.83 1.74
C ASP A 171 -20.99 9.58 3.23
N ILE A 172 -21.21 8.31 3.55
CA ILE A 172 -21.43 7.77 4.89
C ILE A 172 -20.25 6.87 5.22
N PHE A 173 -19.42 7.31 6.17
CA PHE A 173 -18.21 6.59 6.57
C PHE A 173 -18.56 5.54 7.63
N VAL A 174 -18.23 4.28 7.36
CA VAL A 174 -18.50 3.13 8.23
C VAL A 174 -17.18 2.54 8.71
N GLU A 175 -17.00 2.50 10.03
CA GLU A 175 -15.79 1.95 10.69
C GLU A 175 -16.00 0.51 11.18
N GLU A 176 -17.22 0.18 11.58
CA GLU A 176 -17.57 -1.11 12.21
C GLU A 176 -18.65 -1.86 11.45
N THR A 177 -18.50 -3.18 11.36
CA THR A 177 -19.52 -4.08 10.79
C THR A 177 -20.74 -4.18 11.71
N GLY A 178 -21.94 -4.03 11.15
CA GLY A 178 -23.21 -4.18 11.88
C GLY A 178 -24.34 -3.37 11.25
N PHE A 179 -25.51 -3.35 11.89
CA PHE A 179 -26.58 -2.43 11.48
C PHE A 179 -26.26 -1.00 11.93
N HIS A 180 -26.40 -0.06 11.00
CA HIS A 180 -26.28 1.37 11.23
C HIS A 180 -27.65 2.03 11.14
N GLU A 181 -27.94 2.96 12.05
CA GLU A 181 -29.11 3.84 11.99
C GLU A 181 -28.64 5.27 11.72
N LEU A 182 -29.10 5.85 10.62
CA LEU A 182 -28.75 7.20 10.19
C LEU A 182 -30.00 8.08 10.20
N ASP A 183 -30.04 9.01 11.15
CA ASP A 183 -31.12 9.96 11.33
C ASP A 183 -31.26 10.88 10.10
N LEU A 184 -32.48 11.08 9.58
CA LEU A 184 -32.72 11.96 8.44
C LEU A 184 -32.26 13.40 8.73
N SER A 185 -32.44 13.86 9.97
CA SER A 185 -31.98 15.19 10.39
C SER A 185 -30.46 15.32 10.35
N ALA A 186 -29.71 14.24 10.61
CA ALA A 186 -28.24 14.27 10.52
C ALA A 186 -27.77 14.42 9.07
N MET A 187 -28.50 13.82 8.11
CA MET A 187 -28.23 14.01 6.68
C MET A 187 -28.52 15.46 6.24
N GLU A 188 -29.64 16.03 6.68
CA GLU A 188 -29.99 17.42 6.40
C GLU A 188 -28.98 18.41 7.02
N GLU A 189 -28.51 18.14 8.25
CA GLU A 189 -27.44 18.91 8.91
C GLU A 189 -26.10 18.81 8.16
N ALA A 190 -25.82 17.66 7.55
CA ALA A 190 -24.67 17.47 6.64
C ALA A 190 -24.88 18.15 5.27
N GLY A 191 -26.04 18.77 5.03
CA GLY A 191 -26.37 19.50 3.81
C GLY A 191 -26.95 18.64 2.68
N PHE A 192 -27.29 17.38 2.95
CA PHE A 192 -27.93 16.51 1.97
C PHE A 192 -29.44 16.79 1.91
N PRO A 193 -29.98 17.25 0.77
CA PRO A 193 -31.41 17.52 0.64
C PRO A 193 -32.19 16.21 0.60
N ILE A 194 -33.33 16.18 1.29
CA ILE A 194 -34.26 15.04 1.27
C ILE A 194 -35.64 15.58 0.94
N THR A 195 -36.17 15.15 -0.20
CA THR A 195 -37.49 15.52 -0.70
C THR A 195 -38.51 14.41 -0.44
N ASP A 196 -38.13 13.17 -0.71
CA ASP A 196 -38.91 11.96 -0.53
C ASP A 196 -37.99 10.83 -0.02
N PRO A 197 -38.03 10.49 1.28
CA PRO A 197 -37.23 9.39 1.84
C PRO A 197 -37.37 8.07 1.08
N SER A 198 -38.52 7.84 0.42
CA SER A 198 -38.75 6.62 -0.36
C SER A 198 -37.91 6.53 -1.62
N HIS A 199 -37.27 7.62 -2.03
CA HIS A 199 -36.37 7.71 -3.18
C HIS A 199 -34.88 7.64 -2.79
N LEU A 200 -34.57 7.46 -1.50
CA LEU A 200 -33.21 7.26 -1.05
C LEU A 200 -32.65 5.92 -1.56
N GLN A 201 -31.45 5.97 -2.13
CA GLN A 201 -30.72 4.83 -2.68
C GLN A 201 -29.29 4.83 -2.10
N LEU A 202 -28.87 3.70 -1.54
CA LEU A 202 -27.56 3.53 -0.94
C LEU A 202 -26.70 2.63 -1.83
N PHE A 203 -25.42 2.96 -1.97
CA PHE A 203 -24.47 2.21 -2.78
C PHE A 203 -23.16 1.94 -2.05
N ARG A 204 -22.53 0.81 -2.32
CA ARG A 204 -21.17 0.47 -1.88
C ARG A 204 -20.36 0.01 -3.08
N GLY A 205 -19.29 0.75 -3.41
CA GLY A 205 -18.47 0.43 -4.59
C GLY A 205 -19.26 0.39 -5.91
N GLY A 206 -20.34 1.15 -6.02
CA GLY A 206 -21.22 1.18 -7.21
C GLY A 206 -22.38 0.19 -7.17
N GLU A 207 -22.37 -0.79 -6.27
CA GLU A 207 -23.44 -1.76 -6.13
C GLU A 207 -24.51 -1.27 -5.14
N PRO A 208 -25.82 -1.47 -5.44
CA PRO A 208 -26.91 -1.04 -4.58
C PRO A 208 -26.95 -1.84 -3.28
N VAL A 209 -27.23 -1.14 -2.17
CA VAL A 209 -27.35 -1.68 -0.82
C VAL A 209 -28.77 -1.46 -0.32
N ALA A 210 -29.38 -2.50 0.25
CA ALA A 210 -30.73 -2.43 0.76
C ALA A 210 -30.81 -1.59 2.03
N ILE A 211 -31.81 -0.70 2.09
CA ILE A 211 -32.12 0.11 3.28
C ILE A 211 -33.50 -0.22 3.85
N GLU A 212 -33.66 -0.09 5.16
CA GLU A 212 -34.96 -0.05 5.84
C GLU A 212 -35.26 1.40 6.21
N GLU A 213 -36.42 1.91 5.78
CA GLU A 213 -36.87 3.25 6.13
C GLU A 213 -37.71 3.24 7.41
N THR A 214 -37.48 4.23 8.25
CA THR A 214 -38.31 4.55 9.40
C THR A 214 -38.82 6.00 9.25
N PRO A 215 -39.79 6.45 10.07
CA PRO A 215 -40.27 7.83 10.00
C PRO A 215 -39.20 8.91 10.23
N SER A 216 -38.04 8.58 10.82
CA SER A 216 -37.00 9.57 11.18
C SER A 216 -35.57 9.18 10.81
N ALA A 217 -35.36 8.01 10.23
CA ALA A 217 -34.03 7.47 9.94
C ALA A 217 -34.09 6.42 8.83
N ILE A 218 -32.96 6.14 8.20
CA ILE A 218 -32.74 4.91 7.44
C ILE A 218 -31.85 3.96 8.24
N ARG A 219 -31.99 2.66 7.98
CA ARG A 219 -31.12 1.60 8.53
C ARG A 219 -30.54 0.77 7.41
N PHE A 220 -29.30 0.33 7.57
CA PHE A 220 -28.64 -0.55 6.62
C PHE A 220 -27.59 -1.41 7.34
N TYR A 221 -27.22 -2.54 6.73
CA TYR A 221 -26.10 -3.34 7.20
C TYR A 221 -24.81 -2.82 6.59
N GLY A 222 -23.92 -2.29 7.43
CA GLY A 222 -22.61 -1.80 7.03
C GLY A 222 -21.53 -2.83 7.35
N GLU A 223 -20.53 -2.97 6.50
CA GLU A 223 -19.32 -3.76 6.77
C GLU A 223 -18.12 -2.83 6.98
N ALA A 224 -17.28 -3.17 7.95
CA ALA A 224 -15.98 -2.56 8.14
C ALA A 224 -15.09 -2.76 6.88
N PRO A 225 -14.15 -1.85 6.61
CA PRO A 225 -13.29 -1.96 5.44
C PRO A 225 -12.48 -3.25 5.45
N GLN A 226 -12.48 -3.95 4.31
CA GLN A 226 -11.67 -5.16 4.11
C GLN A 226 -10.21 -4.85 3.77
N ASP A 227 -9.93 -3.66 3.26
CA ASP A 227 -8.56 -3.22 3.00
C ASP A 227 -7.92 -2.76 4.33
N PRO A 228 -6.81 -3.37 4.77
CA PRO A 228 -6.18 -3.03 6.05
C PRO A 228 -5.66 -1.59 6.10
N PHE A 229 -5.48 -0.94 4.95
CA PHE A 229 -5.02 0.45 4.83
C PHE A 229 -6.17 1.47 4.79
N LEU A 230 -7.43 1.03 4.87
CA LEU A 230 -8.59 1.89 4.98
C LEU A 230 -9.10 1.95 6.42
N ARG A 231 -9.33 3.16 6.91
CA ARG A 231 -10.00 3.37 8.20
C ARG A 231 -11.51 3.19 8.12
N PHE A 232 -12.11 3.65 7.02
CA PHE A 232 -13.55 3.61 6.81
C PHE A 232 -13.85 2.94 5.47
N GLU A 233 -14.90 2.13 5.45
CA GLU A 233 -15.64 1.83 4.24
C GLU A 233 -16.60 2.99 3.95
N VAL A 234 -16.89 3.27 2.68
CA VAL A 234 -17.74 4.40 2.28
C VAL A 234 -18.98 3.90 1.56
N TYR A 235 -20.13 4.21 2.15
CA TYR A 235 -21.43 4.02 1.55
C TYR A 235 -21.93 5.36 1.01
N ARG A 236 -22.51 5.36 -0.19
CA ARG A 236 -22.90 6.60 -0.88
C ARG A 236 -24.39 6.65 -1.07
N LEU A 237 -25.00 7.68 -0.52
CA LEU A 237 -26.44 7.90 -0.54
C LEU A 237 -26.79 8.96 -1.58
N VAL A 238 -27.80 8.68 -2.39
CA VAL A 238 -28.39 9.62 -3.35
C VAL A 238 -29.91 9.59 -3.23
N GLU A 239 -30.55 10.68 -3.62
CA GLU A 239 -32.01 10.74 -3.83
C GLU A 239 -32.27 10.63 -5.33
N GLY A 240 -32.73 9.47 -5.78
CA GLY A 240 -32.92 9.18 -7.19
C GLY A 240 -34.34 9.49 -7.70
N ASP A 241 -34.58 9.25 -9.00
CA ASP A 241 -35.90 9.41 -9.61
C ASP A 241 -36.87 8.24 -9.31
N ALA A 242 -36.38 7.19 -8.64
CA ALA A 242 -37.16 6.00 -8.29
C ALA A 242 -36.79 5.50 -6.89
N PRO A 243 -37.66 4.69 -6.26
CA PRO A 243 -37.33 4.06 -5.00
C PRO A 243 -36.06 3.20 -5.09
N GLY A 244 -35.21 3.30 -4.07
CA GLY A 244 -34.02 2.47 -3.95
C GLY A 244 -34.33 1.04 -3.50
N LEU A 245 -33.28 0.22 -3.39
CA LEU A 245 -33.39 -1.13 -2.86
C LEU A 245 -33.83 -1.10 -1.38
N ARG A 246 -34.74 -2.00 -1.00
CA ARG A 246 -35.29 -2.08 0.37
C ARG A 246 -35.01 -3.44 1.01
N ILE A 247 -34.79 -3.42 2.32
CA ILE A 247 -34.65 -4.63 3.12
C ILE A 247 -35.94 -5.45 3.01
N GLY A 248 -35.82 -6.67 2.49
CA GLY A 248 -36.93 -7.60 2.35
C GLY A 248 -37.28 -8.27 3.69
N THR A 249 -38.33 -9.09 3.71
CA THR A 249 -38.71 -9.87 4.89
C THR A 249 -38.62 -11.38 4.62
N VAL A 250 -38.43 -12.13 5.70
CA VAL A 250 -38.52 -13.59 5.72
C VAL A 250 -39.31 -14.02 6.96
N ASP A 251 -40.13 -15.06 6.83
CA ASP A 251 -40.89 -15.61 7.95
C ASP A 251 -39.99 -16.43 8.87
N GLY A 252 -39.99 -16.10 10.15
CA GLY A 252 -39.34 -16.83 11.23
C GLY A 252 -40.31 -17.25 12.33
N THR A 253 -41.60 -17.33 12.03
CA THR A 253 -42.63 -17.76 12.99
C THR A 253 -42.32 -19.17 13.52
N PRO A 254 -42.13 -19.35 14.84
CA PRO A 254 -41.75 -20.65 15.38
C PRO A 254 -42.94 -21.63 15.48
N HIS A 255 -42.72 -22.91 15.13
CA HIS A 255 -43.67 -24.03 15.21
C HIS A 255 -43.04 -25.24 15.93
N ASP A 256 -43.35 -26.47 15.54
CA ASP A 256 -42.89 -27.68 16.25
C ASP A 256 -41.50 -28.17 15.78
N GLU A 257 -40.64 -27.28 15.25
CA GLU A 257 -39.28 -27.62 14.83
C GLU A 257 -38.41 -28.10 16.01
N PRO A 258 -37.41 -28.97 15.75
CA PRO A 258 -36.42 -29.33 16.77
C PRO A 258 -35.67 -28.07 17.24
N ARG A 259 -35.43 -28.00 18.55
CA ARG A 259 -34.69 -26.89 19.14
C ARG A 259 -33.19 -27.09 18.92
N LEU A 260 -32.53 -26.04 18.44
CA LEU A 260 -31.08 -25.97 18.35
C LEU A 260 -30.56 -25.19 19.57
N GLU A 261 -29.70 -25.81 20.37
CA GLU A 261 -29.20 -25.24 21.64
C GLU A 261 -27.87 -24.50 21.48
N THR A 262 -27.06 -24.92 20.51
CA THR A 262 -25.74 -24.36 20.25
C THR A 262 -25.46 -24.19 18.77
N PHE A 263 -24.42 -23.44 18.44
CA PHE A 263 -23.91 -23.28 17.08
C PHE A 263 -22.38 -23.24 17.09
N PRO A 264 -21.70 -23.72 16.04
CA PRO A 264 -20.25 -23.56 15.91
C PRO A 264 -19.89 -22.08 15.69
N ASP A 265 -18.87 -21.60 16.37
CA ASP A 265 -18.32 -20.25 16.18
C ASP A 265 -16.79 -20.26 16.29
N THR A 266 -16.17 -19.23 15.70
CA THR A 266 -14.75 -18.94 15.82
C THR A 266 -14.59 -17.57 16.47
N LEU A 267 -14.13 -17.55 17.72
CA LEU A 267 -13.81 -16.32 18.42
C LEU A 267 -12.44 -15.83 17.96
N HIS A 268 -12.35 -14.58 17.52
CA HIS A 268 -11.12 -13.96 17.05
C HIS A 268 -10.63 -12.90 18.05
N PHE A 269 -9.38 -13.01 18.49
CA PHE A 269 -8.73 -12.12 19.43
C PHE A 269 -7.44 -11.54 18.83
N GLU A 270 -7.37 -10.22 18.80
CA GLU A 270 -6.23 -9.46 18.29
C GLU A 270 -6.25 -8.06 18.91
N GLU A 271 -5.09 -7.46 19.14
CA GLU A 271 -4.99 -6.02 19.37
C GLU A 271 -3.84 -5.41 18.57
N ASN A 272 -4.11 -4.67 17.52
CA ASN A 272 -3.08 -4.02 16.70
C ASN A 272 -2.23 -3.01 17.49
N ARG A 273 -1.11 -3.44 18.09
CA ARG A 273 -0.27 -2.61 18.99
C ARG A 273 1.07 -2.26 18.39
N GLU A 274 1.65 -3.18 17.62
CA GLU A 274 3.00 -3.02 17.08
C GLU A 274 2.99 -3.01 15.55
N ALA A 275 3.46 -1.90 14.98
CA ALA A 275 3.68 -1.79 13.53
C ALA A 275 5.10 -2.27 13.17
N HIS A 276 5.19 -3.22 12.25
CA HIS A 276 6.46 -3.78 11.76
C HIS A 276 6.50 -3.81 10.23
N PHE A 277 7.68 -3.51 9.69
CA PHE A 277 7.88 -3.29 8.26
C PHE A 277 8.88 -4.29 7.66
N ASN A 278 9.05 -5.46 8.28
CA ASN A 278 10.10 -6.42 7.92
C ASN A 278 9.93 -7.01 6.52
N VAL A 279 11.00 -7.63 6.01
CA VAL A 279 11.02 -8.29 4.69
C VAL A 279 9.97 -9.40 4.61
N GLY A 280 9.39 -9.55 3.42
CA GLY A 280 8.46 -10.64 3.09
C GLY A 280 7.01 -10.35 3.43
N LEU A 281 6.67 -9.15 3.91
CA LEU A 281 5.30 -8.66 3.92
C LEU A 281 4.90 -8.31 2.49
N GLY A 282 3.80 -8.88 2.03
CA GLY A 282 3.17 -8.57 0.76
C GLY A 282 2.67 -7.13 0.70
N GLU A 283 2.30 -6.69 -0.50
CA GLU A 283 1.72 -5.37 -0.73
C GLU A 283 0.43 -5.17 0.10
N LYS A 284 -0.40 -6.23 0.17
CA LYS A 284 -1.70 -6.21 0.87
C LYS A 284 -1.66 -6.65 2.33
N ASP A 285 -0.54 -7.19 2.79
CA ASP A 285 -0.39 -7.63 4.17
C ASP A 285 -0.43 -6.39 5.07
N ASP A 286 -1.18 -6.45 6.17
CA ASP A 286 -1.07 -5.44 7.19
C ASP A 286 0.31 -5.52 7.86
N ASN A 287 0.66 -4.41 8.51
CA ASN A 287 1.93 -4.29 9.21
C ASN A 287 1.73 -4.34 10.72
N TRP A 288 0.52 -4.67 11.18
CA TRP A 288 0.15 -4.55 12.58
C TRP A 288 0.07 -5.93 13.22
N PHE A 289 0.60 -6.02 14.43
CA PHE A 289 0.65 -7.27 15.18
C PHE A 289 0.20 -7.02 16.61
N TRP A 290 -0.30 -8.07 17.25
CA TRP A 290 -0.72 -8.02 18.64
C TRP A 290 0.43 -7.77 19.60
N SER A 291 1.51 -8.54 19.46
CA SER A 291 2.66 -8.39 20.35
C SER A 291 3.89 -9.09 19.80
N ARG A 292 5.06 -8.51 20.05
CA ARG A 292 6.33 -9.21 19.87
C ARG A 292 6.61 -10.17 21.03
N ILE A 293 6.80 -11.44 20.69
CA ILE A 293 7.09 -12.52 21.62
C ILE A 293 8.57 -12.90 21.55
N GLY A 294 9.18 -13.14 22.72
CA GLY A 294 10.53 -13.67 22.86
C GLY A 294 10.58 -14.74 23.94
N GLY A 295 11.76 -15.01 24.50
CA GLY A 295 11.93 -16.09 25.48
C GLY A 295 11.20 -15.91 26.83
N ASN A 296 10.76 -14.68 27.15
CA ASN A 296 9.94 -14.41 28.34
C ASN A 296 8.46 -14.70 28.05
N GLU A 297 7.72 -15.12 29.08
CA GLU A 297 6.28 -15.35 29.00
C GLU A 297 5.51 -14.02 28.89
N SER A 298 4.66 -13.94 27.86
CA SER A 298 3.65 -12.91 27.65
C SER A 298 2.27 -13.48 27.99
N THR A 299 1.41 -12.70 28.66
CA THR A 299 0.05 -13.12 29.05
C THR A 299 -1.00 -12.30 28.34
N PHE A 300 -2.00 -12.97 27.77
CA PHE A 300 -3.14 -12.42 27.04
C PHE A 300 -4.44 -12.80 27.75
N ARG A 301 -5.35 -11.83 27.87
CA ARG A 301 -6.67 -12.03 28.48
C ARG A 301 -7.67 -12.27 27.35
N LEU A 302 -8.32 -13.43 27.36
CA LEU A 302 -9.35 -13.80 26.41
C LEU A 302 -10.69 -13.86 27.15
N GLU A 303 -11.65 -13.03 26.76
CA GLU A 303 -13.01 -13.08 27.31
C GLU A 303 -13.86 -13.99 26.43
N LEU A 304 -14.30 -15.12 26.98
CA LEU A 304 -15.11 -16.09 26.26
C LEU A 304 -16.59 -15.90 26.58
N PRO A 305 -17.45 -15.89 25.55
CA PRO A 305 -18.89 -15.78 25.69
C PRO A 305 -19.49 -17.06 26.26
N PRO A 306 -20.79 -17.12 26.56
CA PRO A 306 -21.45 -18.38 26.90
C PRO A 306 -21.28 -19.46 25.83
N PHE A 307 -20.75 -20.63 26.21
CA PHE A 307 -20.47 -21.75 25.32
C PHE A 307 -20.80 -23.10 25.97
N ASP A 308 -20.70 -24.18 25.20
CA ASP A 308 -20.86 -25.55 25.71
C ASP A 308 -19.53 -26.06 26.27
N GLU A 309 -19.36 -25.99 27.59
CA GLU A 309 -18.13 -26.43 28.29
C GLU A 309 -17.88 -27.94 28.20
N ASP A 310 -18.91 -28.73 27.86
CA ASP A 310 -18.83 -30.19 27.66
C ASP A 310 -18.38 -30.57 26.24
N ALA A 311 -18.33 -29.60 25.31
CA ALA A 311 -17.87 -29.79 23.94
C ALA A 311 -16.35 -29.54 23.79
N PRO A 312 -15.66 -30.25 22.88
CA PRO A 312 -14.26 -29.95 22.57
C PRO A 312 -14.12 -28.59 21.89
N ALA A 313 -12.99 -27.93 22.13
CA ALA A 313 -12.61 -26.67 21.48
C ALA A 313 -11.28 -26.83 20.74
N ARG A 314 -10.92 -25.84 19.93
CA ARG A 314 -9.61 -25.77 19.25
C ARG A 314 -9.04 -24.37 19.36
N LEU A 315 -7.81 -24.29 19.88
CA LEU A 315 -7.01 -23.07 19.90
C LEU A 315 -6.20 -22.97 18.62
N ARG A 316 -6.25 -21.84 17.93
CA ARG A 316 -5.39 -21.50 16.80
C ARG A 316 -4.60 -20.24 17.13
N ILE A 317 -3.29 -20.28 16.90
CA ILE A 317 -2.39 -19.15 17.13
C ILE A 317 -1.69 -18.85 15.80
N THR A 318 -1.90 -17.64 15.28
CA THR A 318 -1.22 -17.16 14.08
C THR A 318 -0.11 -16.20 14.48
N ALA A 319 1.11 -16.48 14.01
CA ALA A 319 2.28 -15.68 14.33
C ALA A 319 3.25 -15.62 13.14
N ARG A 320 4.06 -14.57 13.10
CA ARG A 320 5.07 -14.34 12.08
C ARG A 320 6.48 -14.31 12.66
N GLY A 321 7.41 -15.02 12.05
CA GLY A 321 8.81 -15.01 12.50
C GLY A 321 9.47 -13.64 12.34
N GLU A 322 10.30 -13.26 13.31
CA GLU A 322 11.04 -11.99 13.29
C GLU A 322 12.54 -12.19 13.03
N THR A 323 13.11 -13.30 13.52
CA THR A 323 14.53 -13.61 13.34
C THR A 323 14.72 -14.57 12.18
N THR A 324 15.96 -14.62 11.66
CA THR A 324 16.39 -15.68 10.76
C THR A 324 17.76 -16.12 11.25
N ASP A 325 17.97 -17.41 11.47
CA ASP A 325 19.31 -17.92 11.71
C ASP A 325 19.89 -18.46 10.39
N GLN A 326 20.88 -17.75 9.83
CA GLN A 326 21.55 -18.19 8.60
C GLN A 326 22.33 -19.52 8.77
N ASN A 327 22.53 -19.98 10.02
CA ASN A 327 23.23 -21.22 10.34
C ASN A 327 22.31 -22.40 10.69
N SER A 328 21.03 -22.15 11.02
CA SER A 328 20.03 -23.21 11.25
C SER A 328 19.33 -23.52 9.93
N MET A 329 19.38 -24.78 9.47
CA MET A 329 18.80 -25.14 8.17
C MET A 329 17.34 -25.59 8.23
N THR A 330 16.67 -25.58 9.39
CA THR A 330 15.22 -25.81 9.51
C THR A 330 14.71 -25.43 10.92
N GLU A 331 13.59 -24.70 11.01
CA GLU A 331 12.76 -24.49 12.22
C GLU A 331 13.38 -23.60 13.32
N ASP A 332 13.55 -22.30 13.06
CA ASP A 332 14.09 -21.33 14.03
C ASP A 332 13.06 -20.77 15.04
N HIS A 333 11.76 -20.98 14.82
CA HIS A 333 10.70 -20.47 15.69
C HIS A 333 9.81 -21.56 16.28
N ARG A 334 9.52 -21.47 17.58
CA ARG A 334 8.58 -22.39 18.24
C ARG A 334 7.73 -21.68 19.28
N ILE A 335 6.41 -21.88 19.21
CA ILE A 335 5.44 -21.31 20.15
C ILE A 335 5.20 -22.31 21.28
N ALA A 336 5.40 -21.90 22.53
CA ALA A 336 5.00 -22.68 23.69
C ALA A 336 4.20 -21.85 24.68
N GLY A 337 3.33 -22.50 25.43
CA GLY A 337 2.41 -21.76 26.30
C GLY A 337 1.51 -22.64 27.15
N GLU A 338 0.55 -21.97 27.79
CA GLU A 338 -0.48 -22.59 28.62
C GLU A 338 -1.79 -21.80 28.53
N ILE A 339 -2.92 -22.50 28.53
CA ILE A 339 -4.26 -21.93 28.74
C ILE A 339 -5.07 -22.89 29.60
N GLY A 340 -5.72 -22.42 30.67
CA GLY A 340 -6.59 -23.27 31.49
C GLY A 340 -5.92 -24.52 32.07
N GLY A 341 -4.60 -24.48 32.34
CA GLY A 341 -3.81 -25.65 32.77
C GLY A 341 -3.38 -26.60 31.65
N PHE A 342 -3.83 -26.40 30.41
CA PHE A 342 -3.34 -27.12 29.24
C PHE A 342 -2.06 -26.49 28.71
N SER A 343 -0.92 -27.19 28.86
CA SER A 343 0.36 -26.77 28.29
C SER A 343 0.53 -27.28 26.86
N PHE A 344 1.04 -26.43 25.98
CA PHE A 344 1.27 -26.75 24.57
C PHE A 344 2.64 -26.31 24.08
N THR A 345 3.07 -26.90 22.97
CA THR A 345 4.28 -26.53 22.23
C THR A 345 4.10 -26.89 20.77
N SER A 346 4.32 -25.95 19.86
CA SER A 346 4.14 -26.15 18.41
C SER A 346 5.27 -26.99 17.79
N PHE A 347 5.06 -27.42 16.55
CA PHE A 347 6.15 -27.69 15.61
C PHE A 347 6.86 -26.38 15.26
N GLY A 348 8.10 -26.47 14.79
CA GLY A 348 8.81 -25.26 14.40
C GLY A 348 8.32 -24.69 13.08
N PHE A 349 8.46 -23.38 12.91
CA PHE A 349 8.33 -22.70 11.61
C PHE A 349 9.60 -21.88 11.36
N ASP A 350 9.82 -21.49 10.11
CA ASP A 350 11.12 -20.99 9.65
C ASP A 350 11.06 -19.57 9.07
N GLY A 351 11.97 -18.74 9.55
CA GLY A 351 12.26 -17.41 9.05
C GLY A 351 11.09 -16.42 9.13
N LEU A 352 11.15 -15.39 8.27
CA LEU A 352 10.21 -14.25 8.29
C LEU A 352 8.85 -14.58 7.65
N THR A 353 8.27 -15.73 7.98
CA THR A 353 7.01 -16.21 7.43
C THR A 353 5.92 -16.27 8.48
N GLU A 354 4.67 -16.19 8.05
CA GLU A 354 3.51 -16.40 8.92
C GLU A 354 3.18 -17.89 9.00
N ALA A 355 2.82 -18.34 10.21
CA ALA A 355 2.40 -19.69 10.50
C ALA A 355 1.21 -19.67 11.46
N THR A 356 0.23 -20.55 11.18
CA THR A 356 -0.87 -20.86 12.10
C THR A 356 -0.64 -22.23 12.71
N VAL A 357 -0.65 -22.30 14.04
CA VAL A 357 -0.53 -23.55 14.80
C VAL A 357 -1.83 -23.83 15.52
N GLU A 358 -2.24 -25.10 15.57
CA GLU A 358 -3.52 -25.51 16.13
C GLU A 358 -3.35 -26.53 17.25
N PHE A 359 -4.15 -26.40 18.31
CA PHE A 359 -4.15 -27.29 19.46
C PHE A 359 -5.59 -27.69 19.82
N PRO A 360 -5.93 -29.00 19.82
CA PRO A 360 -7.20 -29.46 20.35
C PRO A 360 -7.24 -29.27 21.87
N LEU A 361 -8.36 -28.80 22.39
CA LEU A 361 -8.61 -28.60 23.81
C LEU A 361 -9.70 -29.55 24.27
N ASP A 362 -9.42 -30.31 25.33
CA ASP A 362 -10.40 -31.18 25.97
C ASP A 362 -11.48 -30.34 26.68
N PRO A 363 -12.71 -30.87 26.85
CA PRO A 363 -13.76 -30.23 27.65
C PRO A 363 -13.27 -29.85 29.05
N GLY A 364 -13.68 -28.68 29.53
CA GLY A 364 -13.30 -28.12 30.84
C GLY A 364 -11.91 -27.45 30.91
N VAL A 365 -11.15 -27.36 29.81
CA VAL A 365 -9.93 -26.53 29.75
C VAL A 365 -10.27 -25.04 29.73
N LEU A 366 -11.26 -24.64 28.92
CA LEU A 366 -11.76 -23.27 28.84
C LEU A 366 -12.90 -23.09 29.84
N VAL A 367 -13.07 -21.87 30.34
CA VAL A 367 -14.20 -21.47 31.21
C VAL A 367 -14.92 -20.28 30.60
N GLU A 368 -16.20 -20.09 30.92
CA GLU A 368 -16.91 -18.86 30.54
C GLU A 368 -16.30 -17.61 31.20
N GLY A 369 -16.21 -16.52 30.44
CA GLY A 369 -15.54 -15.29 30.85
C GLY A 369 -14.02 -15.35 30.69
N GLU A 370 -13.30 -14.91 31.72
CA GLU A 370 -11.86 -14.67 31.65
C GLU A 370 -11.05 -15.96 31.53
N ASN A 371 -10.26 -16.07 30.45
CA ASN A 371 -9.22 -17.06 30.25
C ASN A 371 -7.88 -16.37 30.06
N LEU A 372 -6.82 -16.91 30.67
CA LEU A 372 -5.46 -16.38 30.54
C LEU A 372 -4.62 -17.29 29.64
N LEU A 373 -4.26 -16.78 28.46
CA LEU A 373 -3.35 -17.43 27.53
C LEU A 373 -1.94 -16.93 27.76
N ARG A 374 -1.01 -17.83 28.06
CA ARG A 374 0.41 -17.52 28.24
C ARG A 374 1.21 -18.06 27.07
N ILE A 375 2.06 -17.24 26.47
CA ILE A 375 2.85 -17.59 25.29
C ILE A 375 4.29 -17.14 25.48
N ARG A 376 5.25 -17.94 25.04
CA ARG A 376 6.66 -17.58 24.89
C ARG A 376 7.27 -18.22 23.64
N ALA A 377 8.37 -17.64 23.17
CA ALA A 377 9.27 -18.30 22.24
C ALA A 377 10.05 -19.40 22.97
N ALA A 378 9.96 -20.63 22.46
CA ALA A 378 10.58 -21.77 23.11
C ALA A 378 12.04 -21.97 22.69
N GLY A 379 12.42 -21.58 21.46
CA GLY A 379 13.73 -21.85 20.86
C GLY A 379 14.11 -23.34 20.78
N GLU A 380 15.07 -23.67 19.93
CA GLU A 380 15.93 -24.85 20.14
C GLU A 380 17.25 -24.43 20.79
N ASN A 381 17.95 -25.40 21.41
CA ASN A 381 19.24 -25.24 22.08
C ASN A 381 20.41 -24.74 21.18
N GLU A 382 20.15 -24.27 19.96
CA GLU A 382 21.16 -23.76 19.02
C GLU A 382 20.80 -22.42 18.35
N ALA A 383 19.55 -21.92 18.44
CA ALA A 383 19.19 -20.61 17.89
C ALA A 383 19.68 -19.47 18.81
N VAL A 384 20.41 -18.50 18.25
CA VAL A 384 21.03 -17.41 19.05
C VAL A 384 19.98 -16.50 19.70
N VAL A 385 18.81 -16.30 19.05
CA VAL A 385 17.63 -15.58 19.55
C VAL A 385 16.38 -16.08 18.79
N ASP A 386 15.34 -16.59 19.47
CA ASP A 386 14.00 -16.89 18.89
C ASP A 386 13.01 -15.76 19.26
N ARG A 387 12.49 -15.07 18.25
CA ARG A 387 11.42 -14.04 18.38
C ARG A 387 10.44 -14.11 17.23
N PHE A 388 9.17 -13.89 17.53
CA PHE A 388 8.10 -13.81 16.54
C PHE A 388 7.06 -12.75 16.94
N PHE A 389 6.26 -12.27 15.99
CA PHE A 389 5.11 -11.43 16.23
C PHE A 389 3.85 -12.28 16.31
N LEU A 390 3.15 -12.22 17.43
CA LEU A 390 1.79 -12.75 17.54
C LEU A 390 0.88 -11.86 16.68
N ASN A 391 0.21 -12.46 15.70
CA ASN A 391 -0.78 -11.76 14.90
C ASN A 391 -2.13 -11.79 15.62
N HIS A 392 -2.80 -12.94 15.62
CA HIS A 392 -4.06 -13.15 16.31
C HIS A 392 -4.15 -14.54 16.95
N VAL A 393 -5.14 -14.69 17.83
CA VAL A 393 -5.53 -15.96 18.45
C VAL A 393 -7.00 -16.22 18.12
N GLU A 394 -7.30 -17.43 17.70
CA GLU A 394 -8.66 -17.87 17.45
C GLU A 394 -9.03 -19.09 18.30
N ILE A 395 -10.29 -19.15 18.73
CA ILE A 395 -10.84 -20.30 19.45
C ILE A 395 -12.09 -20.76 18.71
N ASP A 396 -12.03 -21.95 18.14
CA ASP A 396 -13.20 -22.61 17.58
C ASP A 396 -13.91 -23.40 18.69
N LEU A 397 -15.19 -23.12 18.93
CA LEU A 397 -15.99 -23.76 19.98
C LEU A 397 -17.48 -23.80 19.62
N SER A 398 -18.30 -24.47 20.44
CA SER A 398 -19.76 -24.50 20.29
C SER A 398 -20.39 -23.49 21.24
N ARG A 399 -20.95 -22.39 20.71
CA ARG A 399 -21.57 -21.31 21.49
C ARG A 399 -23.02 -21.59 21.81
N ARG A 400 -23.47 -21.08 22.95
CA ARG A 400 -24.90 -21.04 23.29
C ARG A 400 -25.56 -19.82 22.66
N PHE A 401 -26.85 -19.89 22.36
CA PHE A 401 -27.64 -18.75 21.85
C PHE A 401 -27.93 -17.74 22.97
N VAL A 402 -26.91 -16.98 23.37
CA VAL A 402 -27.00 -15.92 24.37
C VAL A 402 -26.42 -14.65 23.78
N ALA A 403 -27.21 -13.58 23.76
CA ALA A 403 -26.76 -12.26 23.35
C ALA A 403 -25.79 -11.65 24.35
N GLU A 404 -24.76 -11.00 23.83
CA GLU A 404 -23.73 -10.34 24.61
C GLU A 404 -23.79 -8.85 24.34
N GLY A 405 -24.01 -8.07 25.40
CA GLY A 405 -24.22 -6.63 25.23
C GLY A 405 -25.34 -6.32 24.25
N ASP A 406 -26.46 -7.05 24.32
CA ASP A 406 -27.65 -6.88 23.46
C ASP A 406 -27.45 -7.19 21.97
N GLU A 407 -26.42 -7.96 21.60
CA GLU A 407 -26.16 -8.38 20.21
C GLU A 407 -25.72 -9.86 20.15
N LEU A 408 -26.15 -10.59 19.11
CA LEU A 408 -25.61 -11.91 18.75
C LEU A 408 -25.56 -12.05 17.24
N ARG A 409 -24.37 -12.29 16.70
CA ARG A 409 -24.15 -12.76 15.33
C ARG A 409 -23.84 -14.24 15.35
N PHE A 410 -24.44 -15.02 14.44
CA PHE A 410 -24.16 -16.45 14.33
C PHE A 410 -24.46 -16.98 12.92
N VAL A 411 -23.91 -18.15 12.60
CA VAL A 411 -24.28 -18.92 11.42
C VAL A 411 -25.20 -20.06 11.86
N GLY A 412 -26.46 -20.00 11.43
CA GLY A 412 -27.44 -21.07 11.65
C GLY A 412 -27.21 -22.21 10.67
N GLU A 413 -27.30 -23.45 11.17
CA GLU A 413 -27.24 -24.65 10.33
C GLU A 413 -28.43 -24.75 9.39
N GLY A 414 -28.23 -25.40 8.24
CA GLY A 414 -29.33 -25.71 7.32
C GLY A 414 -30.37 -26.63 7.98
N GLY A 415 -31.63 -26.46 7.59
CA GLY A 415 -32.76 -27.21 8.09
C GLY A 415 -33.78 -26.36 8.87
N ALA A 416 -34.86 -27.03 9.27
CA ALA A 416 -35.91 -26.44 10.08
C ALA A 416 -35.55 -26.60 11.56
N HIS A 417 -35.20 -25.50 12.22
CA HIS A 417 -34.82 -25.47 13.64
C HIS A 417 -35.52 -24.33 14.35
N ARG A 418 -35.86 -24.54 15.63
CA ARG A 418 -36.31 -23.49 16.54
C ARG A 418 -35.10 -23.00 17.33
N ILE A 419 -34.84 -21.69 17.28
CA ILE A 419 -33.70 -21.05 17.96
C ILE A 419 -34.25 -20.04 18.98
N ALA A 420 -33.76 -20.11 20.21
CA ALA A 420 -34.12 -19.18 21.29
C ALA A 420 -32.87 -18.46 21.78
N ILE A 421 -32.78 -17.16 21.49
CA ILE A 421 -31.65 -16.31 21.86
C ILE A 421 -32.01 -15.55 23.13
N SER A 422 -31.36 -15.88 24.25
CA SER A 422 -31.55 -15.21 25.54
C SER A 422 -30.54 -14.05 25.75
N GLY A 423 -30.56 -13.39 26.91
CA GLY A 423 -29.54 -12.40 27.29
C GLY A 423 -29.81 -10.96 26.86
N PHE A 424 -30.91 -10.66 26.17
CA PHE A 424 -31.25 -9.29 25.79
C PHE A 424 -31.82 -8.49 26.97
N THR A 425 -31.40 -7.24 27.10
CA THR A 425 -31.95 -6.24 28.03
C THR A 425 -32.61 -5.05 27.33
N GLY A 426 -32.32 -4.85 26.04
CA GLY A 426 -32.82 -3.75 25.22
C GLY A 426 -34.33 -3.77 24.98
N ASN A 427 -34.90 -2.60 24.65
CA ASN A 427 -36.35 -2.44 24.58
C ASN A 427 -36.97 -3.02 23.31
N GLU A 428 -36.35 -2.73 22.18
CA GLU A 428 -36.79 -3.11 20.84
C GLU A 428 -35.73 -4.04 20.25
N LEU A 429 -36.12 -5.26 19.89
CA LEU A 429 -35.23 -6.28 19.34
C LEU A 429 -35.51 -6.47 17.85
N PHE A 430 -34.45 -6.69 17.10
CA PHE A 430 -34.48 -6.98 15.68
C PHE A 430 -33.72 -8.26 15.39
N LEU A 431 -34.16 -8.96 14.36
CA LEU A 431 -33.48 -10.13 13.83
C LEU A 431 -33.40 -9.97 12.31
N TYR A 432 -32.19 -10.09 11.79
CA TYR A 432 -31.91 -10.01 10.36
C TYR A 432 -31.16 -11.26 9.89
N ASP A 433 -31.54 -11.76 8.72
CA ASP A 433 -30.71 -12.63 7.90
C ASP A 433 -29.73 -11.75 7.11
N ILE A 434 -28.45 -11.89 7.42
CA ILE A 434 -27.31 -11.15 6.85
C ILE A 434 -26.43 -12.07 5.99
N SER A 435 -27.00 -13.14 5.43
CA SER A 435 -26.28 -14.05 4.52
C SER A 435 -25.79 -13.33 3.25
N ASP A 436 -26.48 -12.27 2.85
CA ASP A 436 -26.06 -11.31 1.83
C ASP A 436 -25.98 -9.92 2.52
N PRO A 437 -24.76 -9.41 2.80
CA PRO A 437 -24.58 -8.14 3.50
C PRO A 437 -25.17 -6.92 2.79
N ASP A 438 -25.24 -6.94 1.46
CA ASP A 438 -25.82 -5.84 0.68
C ASP A 438 -27.35 -5.99 0.52
N HIS A 439 -27.88 -7.20 0.74
CA HIS A 439 -29.31 -7.54 0.65
C HIS A 439 -29.85 -8.25 1.91
N PRO A 440 -29.68 -7.67 3.13
CA PRO A 440 -30.20 -8.30 4.33
C PRO A 440 -31.71 -8.39 4.30
N ARG A 441 -32.26 -9.36 5.05
CA ARG A 441 -33.72 -9.55 5.19
C ARG A 441 -34.12 -9.53 6.65
N ARG A 442 -35.18 -8.80 6.98
CA ARG A 442 -35.75 -8.79 8.33
C ARG A 442 -36.52 -10.07 8.58
N VAL A 443 -36.23 -10.74 9.70
CA VAL A 443 -36.96 -11.93 10.14
C VAL A 443 -38.18 -11.49 10.94
N GLU A 444 -39.36 -11.72 10.38
CA GLU A 444 -40.65 -11.41 11.03
C GLU A 444 -41.26 -12.65 11.69
N GLY A 445 -42.24 -12.44 12.58
CA GLY A 445 -42.92 -13.55 13.27
C GLY A 445 -42.17 -14.12 14.48
N SER A 446 -41.00 -13.58 14.83
CA SER A 446 -40.28 -13.96 16.04
C SER A 446 -41.08 -13.65 17.31
N GLU A 447 -41.00 -14.56 18.29
CA GLU A 447 -41.65 -14.43 19.59
C GLU A 447 -40.67 -13.85 20.60
N ILE A 448 -41.08 -12.79 21.31
CA ILE A 448 -40.28 -12.18 22.38
C ILE A 448 -40.96 -12.46 23.72
N THR A 449 -40.25 -13.14 24.61
CA THR A 449 -40.68 -13.35 26.00
C THR A 449 -39.76 -12.57 26.94
N ALA A 450 -40.30 -12.12 28.08
CA ALA A 450 -39.54 -11.37 29.07
C ALA A 450 -39.67 -12.04 30.45
N GLN A 451 -38.54 -12.32 31.09
CA GLN A 451 -38.48 -12.90 32.43
C GLN A 451 -37.32 -12.28 33.20
N GLY A 452 -37.60 -11.77 34.42
CA GLY A 452 -36.55 -11.23 35.28
C GLY A 452 -35.85 -9.95 34.78
N GLY A 453 -36.43 -9.26 33.77
CA GLY A 453 -35.80 -8.10 33.12
C GLY A 453 -34.99 -8.44 31.88
N GLU A 454 -34.72 -9.73 31.64
CA GLU A 454 -34.12 -10.23 30.41
C GLU A 454 -35.20 -10.65 29.41
N LYS A 455 -34.88 -10.58 28.13
CA LYS A 455 -35.72 -10.99 27.01
C LYS A 455 -35.08 -12.15 26.26
N THR A 456 -35.93 -13.03 25.76
CA THR A 456 -35.56 -14.11 24.85
C THR A 456 -36.30 -13.93 23.54
N LEU A 457 -35.55 -13.82 22.44
CA LEU A 457 -36.07 -13.78 21.07
C LEU A 457 -36.06 -15.20 20.52
N THR A 458 -37.22 -15.71 20.14
CA THR A 458 -37.39 -17.07 19.58
C THR A 458 -37.89 -17.00 18.14
N PHE A 459 -37.26 -17.73 17.24
CA PHE A 459 -37.67 -17.80 15.84
C PHE A 459 -37.39 -19.19 15.27
N ALA A 460 -37.94 -19.49 14.10
CA ALA A 460 -37.62 -20.69 13.34
C ALA A 460 -36.83 -20.38 12.07
N THR A 461 -35.88 -21.26 11.75
CA THR A 461 -35.19 -21.29 10.47
C THR A 461 -35.88 -22.27 9.52
N SER A 462 -35.67 -22.10 8.22
CA SER A 462 -36.07 -23.07 7.20
C SER A 462 -35.14 -23.01 5.99
N GLY A 463 -35.14 -24.05 5.15
CA GLY A 463 -34.27 -24.17 3.97
C GLY A 463 -33.06 -25.06 4.22
N GLU A 464 -32.42 -25.54 3.14
CA GLU A 464 -31.33 -26.53 3.22
C GLU A 464 -29.94 -25.90 3.43
N GLU A 465 -29.81 -24.59 3.22
CA GLU A 465 -28.53 -23.86 3.30
C GLU A 465 -28.33 -23.24 4.68
N SER A 466 -27.07 -23.17 5.13
CA SER A 466 -26.69 -22.37 6.30
C SER A 466 -26.91 -20.88 6.04
N ARG A 467 -27.32 -20.14 7.06
CA ARG A 467 -27.63 -18.70 6.97
C ARG A 467 -26.92 -17.93 8.08
N SER A 468 -26.45 -16.73 7.78
CA SER A 468 -25.88 -15.83 8.79
C SER A 468 -26.98 -14.95 9.36
N TYR A 469 -27.09 -14.86 10.68
CA TYR A 469 -28.08 -14.04 11.37
C TYR A 469 -27.41 -13.03 12.29
N LEU A 470 -28.08 -11.89 12.46
CA LEU A 470 -27.76 -10.87 13.45
C LEU A 470 -29.02 -10.52 14.23
N ALA A 471 -29.02 -10.85 15.52
CA ALA A 471 -30.03 -10.44 16.47
C ALA A 471 -29.46 -9.31 17.34
N LEU A 472 -30.17 -8.19 17.46
CA LEU A 472 -29.68 -7.04 18.21
C LEU A 472 -30.80 -6.18 18.77
N SER A 473 -30.53 -5.43 19.83
CA SER A 473 -31.41 -4.34 20.24
C SER A 473 -31.19 -3.07 19.41
N ARG A 474 -32.17 -2.15 19.42
CA ARG A 474 -32.02 -0.84 18.75
C ARG A 474 -30.79 -0.07 19.24
N GLU A 475 -30.51 -0.14 20.53
CA GLU A 475 -29.39 0.57 21.17
C GLU A 475 -28.02 0.07 20.70
N ARG A 476 -27.97 -1.08 20.01
CA ARG A 476 -26.78 -1.65 19.37
C ARG A 476 -26.64 -1.29 17.90
N MET A 477 -27.62 -0.60 17.32
CA MET A 477 -27.46 0.00 15.99
C MET A 477 -26.41 1.11 16.06
N ARG A 478 -25.40 0.99 15.21
CA ARG A 478 -24.25 1.88 15.14
C ARG A 478 -24.65 3.20 14.48
N ARG A 479 -23.90 4.27 14.78
CA ARG A 479 -24.04 5.56 14.10
C ARG A 479 -22.79 5.78 13.24
N PRO A 480 -22.93 6.12 11.95
CA PRO A 480 -21.79 6.48 11.13
C PRO A 480 -20.99 7.63 11.77
N PRO A 481 -19.67 7.49 12.00
CA PRO A 481 -18.85 8.51 12.66
C PRO A 481 -18.70 9.80 11.86
N ARG A 482 -18.91 9.76 10.53
CA ARG A 482 -18.75 10.91 9.65
C ARG A 482 -19.71 10.85 8.48
N LEU A 483 -20.21 12.04 8.12
CA LEU A 483 -20.98 12.31 6.91
C LEU A 483 -20.28 13.43 6.14
N ARG A 484 -20.26 13.34 4.81
CA ARG A 484 -19.69 14.37 3.94
C ARG A 484 -20.42 14.41 2.61
N LEU A 485 -20.73 15.60 2.10
CA LEU A 485 -21.17 15.73 0.72
C LEU A 485 -19.99 15.48 -0.23
N ALA A 486 -20.16 14.58 -1.18
CA ALA A 486 -19.18 14.36 -2.23
C ALA A 486 -19.01 15.63 -3.08
N ILE A 487 -17.81 15.84 -3.61
CA ILE A 487 -17.48 16.98 -4.44
C ILE A 487 -17.78 16.63 -5.90
N PRO A 488 -18.67 17.37 -6.58
CA PRO A 488 -18.86 17.20 -8.02
C PRO A 488 -17.55 17.44 -8.76
N SER A 489 -17.20 16.50 -9.64
CA SER A 489 -15.89 16.43 -10.26
C SER A 489 -15.96 16.62 -11.77
N THR A 490 -14.93 17.26 -12.31
CA THR A 490 -14.71 17.32 -13.77
C THR A 490 -13.40 16.64 -14.17
N LEU A 491 -12.77 15.90 -13.26
CA LEU A 491 -11.45 15.29 -13.45
C LEU A 491 -11.44 14.24 -14.57
N THR A 492 -12.60 13.64 -14.86
CA THR A 492 -12.84 12.66 -15.92
C THR A 492 -13.16 13.28 -17.28
N LEU A 493 -13.14 14.62 -17.43
CA LEU A 493 -13.27 15.24 -18.74
C LEU A 493 -11.94 15.13 -19.49
N PRO A 494 -11.89 14.48 -20.68
CA PRO A 494 -10.65 14.39 -21.47
C PRO A 494 -10.11 15.76 -21.93
N SER A 495 -10.97 16.78 -21.95
CA SER A 495 -10.60 18.16 -22.31
C SER A 495 -9.74 18.88 -21.27
N ASN A 496 -9.52 18.29 -20.09
CA ASN A 496 -8.56 18.80 -19.12
C ASN A 496 -7.14 18.83 -19.68
N GLN A 497 -6.30 19.70 -19.10
CA GLN A 497 -4.89 19.86 -19.44
C GLN A 497 -4.14 20.55 -18.27
N ALA A 498 -2.89 20.16 -18.01
CA ALA A 498 -1.99 20.80 -17.04
C ALA A 498 -0.55 20.31 -17.24
N ASP A 499 0.45 21.18 -17.02
CA ASP A 499 1.85 20.78 -16.87
C ASP A 499 2.13 20.28 -15.44
N TYR A 500 1.45 20.87 -14.46
CA TYR A 500 1.70 20.67 -13.03
C TYR A 500 0.37 20.49 -12.28
N LEU A 501 0.25 19.40 -11.54
CA LEU A 501 -0.82 19.14 -10.59
C LEU A 501 -0.35 19.39 -9.16
N ILE A 502 -1.14 20.14 -8.39
CA ILE A 502 -0.99 20.24 -6.94
C ILE A 502 -2.20 19.57 -6.31
N ILE A 503 -1.99 18.48 -5.58
CA ILE A 503 -3.01 17.69 -4.90
C ILE A 503 -2.93 17.99 -3.41
N THR A 504 -4.04 18.41 -2.82
CA THR A 504 -4.07 18.96 -1.46
C THR A 504 -5.42 18.70 -0.80
N PRO A 505 -5.53 18.50 0.53
CA PRO A 505 -6.82 18.58 1.20
C PRO A 505 -7.39 19.99 1.05
N ARG A 506 -8.72 20.10 1.07
CA ARG A 506 -9.44 21.37 0.88
C ARG A 506 -9.00 22.46 1.85
N ASP A 507 -8.61 22.09 3.08
CA ASP A 507 -8.14 23.02 4.12
C ASP A 507 -6.85 23.75 3.73
N PHE A 508 -5.99 23.14 2.92
CA PHE A 508 -4.72 23.72 2.45
C PHE A 508 -4.82 24.36 1.06
N ARG A 509 -6.00 24.31 0.42
CA ARG A 509 -6.23 24.81 -0.95
C ARG A 509 -5.77 26.24 -1.16
N THR A 510 -6.02 27.13 -0.18
CA THR A 510 -5.62 28.54 -0.27
C THR A 510 -4.09 28.70 -0.35
N GLY A 511 -3.34 27.94 0.45
CA GLY A 511 -1.87 27.94 0.40
C GLY A 511 -1.34 27.31 -0.88
N ALA A 512 -1.94 26.20 -1.32
CA ALA A 512 -1.61 25.52 -2.58
C ALA A 512 -1.83 26.42 -3.81
N GLU A 513 -2.89 27.23 -3.84
CA GLU A 513 -3.13 28.20 -4.92
C GLU A 513 -2.06 29.30 -4.99
N ARG A 514 -1.40 29.62 -3.88
CA ARG A 514 -0.26 30.55 -3.87
C ARG A 514 0.92 29.96 -4.63
N ILE A 515 1.22 28.68 -4.41
CA ILE A 515 2.24 27.93 -5.16
C ILE A 515 1.85 27.83 -6.64
N ALA A 516 0.59 27.52 -6.93
CA ALA A 516 0.09 27.43 -8.29
C ALA A 516 0.26 28.73 -9.05
N LEU A 517 -0.13 29.87 -8.46
CA LEU A 517 0.03 31.19 -9.07
C LEU A 517 1.50 31.49 -9.40
N PHE A 518 2.42 31.18 -8.49
CA PHE A 518 3.86 31.37 -8.69
C PHE A 518 4.39 30.65 -9.94
N HIS A 519 3.94 29.41 -10.18
CA HIS A 519 4.32 28.63 -11.35
C HIS A 519 3.56 29.04 -12.63
N ARG A 520 2.29 29.44 -12.52
CA ARG A 520 1.51 30.00 -13.64
C ARG A 520 2.14 31.27 -14.20
N GLU A 521 2.61 32.17 -13.33
CA GLU A 521 3.35 33.38 -13.73
C GLU A 521 4.67 33.07 -14.46
N ARG A 522 5.17 31.84 -14.35
CA ARG A 522 6.39 31.35 -15.00
C ARG A 522 6.11 30.46 -16.21
N GLY A 523 4.87 30.42 -16.67
CA GLY A 523 4.47 29.81 -17.94
C GLY A 523 4.03 28.36 -17.86
N LEU A 524 3.86 27.79 -16.67
CA LEU A 524 3.27 26.46 -16.51
C LEU A 524 1.74 26.54 -16.43
N SER A 525 1.03 25.60 -17.05
CA SER A 525 -0.38 25.34 -16.76
C SER A 525 -0.48 24.54 -15.45
N VAL A 526 -1.05 25.12 -14.41
CA VAL A 526 -1.12 24.50 -13.07
C VAL A 526 -2.58 24.33 -12.64
N LYS A 527 -2.94 23.13 -12.17
CA LYS A 527 -4.22 22.83 -11.52
C LYS A 527 -4.01 22.47 -10.05
N VAL A 528 -4.79 23.09 -9.16
CA VAL A 528 -4.92 22.68 -7.76
C VAL A 528 -6.18 21.83 -7.65
N ILE A 529 -6.04 20.65 -7.07
CA ILE A 529 -7.08 19.63 -6.98
C ILE A 529 -7.24 19.24 -5.53
N ASP A 530 -8.49 19.27 -5.06
CA ASP A 530 -8.85 18.82 -3.72
C ASP A 530 -8.72 17.28 -3.72
N VAL A 531 -7.96 16.72 -2.78
CA VAL A 531 -7.73 15.25 -2.74
C VAL A 531 -9.05 14.49 -2.49
N GLU A 532 -9.99 15.13 -1.82
CA GLU A 532 -11.35 14.64 -1.60
C GLU A 532 -12.10 14.44 -2.93
N GLU A 533 -11.95 15.35 -3.92
CA GLU A 533 -12.55 15.21 -5.25
C GLU A 533 -11.98 13.97 -5.98
N ILE A 534 -10.71 13.66 -5.76
CA ILE A 534 -10.07 12.46 -6.31
C ILE A 534 -10.67 11.20 -5.67
N TYR A 535 -10.83 11.15 -4.35
CA TYR A 535 -11.43 10.00 -3.67
C TYR A 535 -12.87 9.76 -4.14
N ASP A 536 -13.67 10.82 -4.23
CA ASP A 536 -15.08 10.72 -4.62
C ASP A 536 -15.22 10.17 -6.05
N THR A 537 -14.29 10.56 -6.94
CA THR A 537 -14.31 10.20 -8.36
C THR A 537 -13.68 8.83 -8.63
N PHE A 538 -12.54 8.50 -8.02
CA PHE A 538 -11.68 7.38 -8.42
C PHE A 538 -11.64 6.22 -7.41
N SER A 539 -12.34 6.32 -6.28
CA SER A 539 -12.41 5.24 -5.28
C SER A 539 -13.74 5.15 -4.55
N PHE A 540 -14.79 5.78 -5.08
CA PHE A 540 -16.11 5.83 -4.46
C PHE A 540 -16.09 6.45 -3.05
N GLY A 541 -15.25 7.48 -2.85
CA GLY A 541 -15.08 8.21 -1.59
C GLY A 541 -14.03 7.61 -0.64
N ARG A 542 -13.47 6.42 -0.94
CA ARG A 542 -12.47 5.78 -0.09
C ARG A 542 -11.14 6.54 -0.10
N GLU A 543 -10.63 6.88 1.08
CA GLU A 543 -9.39 7.63 1.27
C GLU A 543 -8.17 6.71 1.10
N THR A 544 -7.77 6.46 -0.15
CA THR A 544 -6.67 5.53 -0.50
C THR A 544 -5.66 6.13 -1.47
N PRO A 545 -4.35 5.85 -1.33
CA PRO A 545 -3.34 6.24 -2.32
C PRO A 545 -3.66 5.69 -3.72
N ARG A 546 -4.38 4.57 -3.80
CA ARG A 546 -4.79 3.96 -5.09
C ARG A 546 -5.71 4.88 -5.90
N ALA A 547 -6.53 5.70 -5.25
CA ALA A 547 -7.37 6.70 -5.92
C ALA A 547 -6.52 7.78 -6.59
N ILE A 548 -5.45 8.21 -5.91
CA ILE A 548 -4.50 9.20 -6.43
C ILE A 548 -3.74 8.62 -7.62
N ALA A 549 -3.24 7.38 -7.50
CA ALA A 549 -2.59 6.69 -8.62
C ALA A 549 -3.55 6.51 -9.82
N ALA A 550 -4.80 6.14 -9.57
CA ALA A 550 -5.85 6.01 -10.59
C ALA A 550 -6.14 7.34 -11.29
N PHE A 551 -6.27 8.43 -10.55
CA PHE A 551 -6.42 9.78 -11.09
C PHE A 551 -5.21 10.21 -11.91
N LEU A 552 -3.99 10.04 -11.37
CA LEU A 552 -2.76 10.44 -12.05
C LEU A 552 -2.54 9.66 -13.35
N ARG A 553 -2.89 8.36 -13.37
CA ARG A 553 -2.93 7.56 -14.59
C ARG A 553 -3.94 8.10 -15.59
N TYR A 554 -5.18 8.35 -15.15
CA TYR A 554 -6.23 8.92 -16.01
C TYR A 554 -5.78 10.26 -16.63
N ALA A 555 -5.26 11.17 -15.81
CA ALA A 555 -4.75 12.46 -16.25
C ALA A 555 -3.56 12.33 -17.20
N PHE A 556 -2.71 11.31 -17.03
CA PHE A 556 -1.59 11.05 -17.93
C PHE A 556 -2.02 10.47 -19.28
N GLU A 557 -3.07 9.66 -19.31
CA GLU A 557 -3.48 8.89 -20.50
C GLU A 557 -4.55 9.59 -21.35
N GLU A 558 -5.49 10.29 -20.71
CA GLU A 558 -6.74 10.77 -21.32
C GLU A 558 -6.85 12.29 -21.45
N TRP A 559 -6.11 13.07 -20.64
CA TRP A 559 -6.15 14.52 -20.76
C TRP A 559 -5.44 15.04 -22.02
N LEU A 560 -5.87 16.19 -22.50
CA LEU A 560 -5.22 16.89 -23.61
C LEU A 560 -3.85 17.46 -23.21
N THR A 561 -3.01 17.69 -24.22
CA THR A 561 -1.72 18.36 -24.05
C THR A 561 -1.90 19.84 -23.67
N PRO A 562 -1.12 20.39 -22.70
CA PRO A 562 -0.06 19.72 -21.95
C PRO A 562 -0.61 18.70 -20.95
N VAL A 563 0.04 17.54 -20.95
CA VAL A 563 -0.28 16.45 -20.05
C VAL A 563 0.67 16.52 -18.83
N PRO A 564 0.22 16.19 -17.60
CA PRO A 564 0.99 16.43 -16.39
C PRO A 564 2.41 15.88 -16.43
N SER A 565 3.37 16.71 -16.03
CA SER A 565 4.79 16.36 -15.91
C SER A 565 5.27 16.45 -14.46
N TYR A 566 4.61 17.28 -13.66
CA TYR A 566 4.93 17.52 -12.26
C TYR A 566 3.70 17.26 -11.39
N VAL A 567 3.93 16.66 -10.22
CA VAL A 567 2.92 16.43 -9.19
C VAL A 567 3.48 16.90 -7.86
N LEU A 568 2.72 17.71 -7.14
CA LEU A 568 3.03 18.12 -5.78
C LEU A 568 1.91 17.66 -4.86
N LEU A 569 2.24 16.81 -3.91
CA LEU A 569 1.36 16.48 -2.80
C LEU A 569 1.57 17.52 -1.70
N VAL A 570 0.51 18.17 -1.23
CA VAL A 570 0.57 19.12 -0.11
C VAL A 570 -0.28 18.56 1.01
N GLY A 571 0.36 18.17 2.11
CA GLY A 571 -0.28 17.49 3.22
C GLY A 571 0.53 16.28 3.67
N ASP A 572 0.58 16.10 4.99
CA ASP A 572 1.27 14.98 5.60
C ASP A 572 0.53 13.64 5.43
N GLY A 573 1.24 12.55 5.68
CA GLY A 573 0.70 11.19 5.65
C GLY A 573 1.35 10.32 6.72
N HIS A 574 0.58 9.39 7.29
CA HIS A 574 1.02 8.54 8.38
C HIS A 574 0.66 7.07 8.14
N PHE A 575 1.53 6.14 8.55
CA PHE A 575 1.31 4.69 8.37
C PHE A 575 0.23 4.12 9.29
N ASP A 576 -0.09 4.84 10.37
CA ASP A 576 -1.15 4.49 11.32
C ASP A 576 -2.52 5.01 10.86
N PHE A 577 -3.01 4.45 9.75
CA PHE A 577 -4.28 4.87 9.12
C PHE A 577 -5.48 4.74 10.05
N LYS A 578 -5.48 3.73 10.92
CA LYS A 578 -6.57 3.40 11.85
C LYS A 578 -6.35 3.98 13.25
N ASN A 579 -5.27 4.74 13.45
CA ASN A 579 -4.88 5.36 14.72
C ASN A 579 -4.74 4.35 15.87
N TYR A 580 -4.25 3.15 15.58
CA TYR A 580 -4.05 2.07 16.54
C TYR A 580 -3.07 2.46 17.67
N GLN A 581 -2.07 3.28 17.37
CA GLN A 581 -1.12 3.81 18.36
C GLN A 581 -1.59 5.10 19.05
N ASN A 582 -2.79 5.60 18.73
CA ASN A 582 -3.33 6.85 19.24
C ASN A 582 -2.37 8.04 19.05
N THR A 583 -1.58 8.05 17.97
CA THR A 583 -0.66 9.15 17.68
C THR A 583 -1.42 10.44 17.37
N ASN A 584 -2.66 10.31 16.86
CA ASN A 584 -3.51 11.39 16.39
C ASN A 584 -2.81 12.30 15.38
N VAL A 585 -1.79 11.78 14.69
CA VAL A 585 -1.10 12.50 13.62
C VAL A 585 -2.06 12.60 12.43
N PRO A 586 -2.26 13.79 11.85
CA PRO A 586 -3.11 13.94 10.67
C PRO A 586 -2.63 13.05 9.52
N ASN A 587 -3.57 12.42 8.83
CA ASN A 587 -3.30 11.62 7.64
C ASN A 587 -4.04 12.23 6.45
N TYR A 588 -3.62 13.42 6.03
CA TYR A 588 -4.28 14.18 4.97
C TYR A 588 -4.21 13.47 3.63
N ILE A 589 -3.05 12.88 3.32
CA ILE A 589 -2.82 12.12 2.10
C ILE A 589 -2.11 10.81 2.48
N PRO A 590 -2.89 9.73 2.71
CA PRO A 590 -2.41 8.37 2.96
C PRO A 590 -1.21 7.97 2.10
N PRO A 591 -0.05 7.63 2.71
CA PRO A 591 1.11 7.18 1.96
C PRO A 591 0.92 5.75 1.45
N ASP A 592 1.55 5.42 0.31
CA ASP A 592 1.58 4.05 -0.21
C ASP A 592 2.80 3.28 0.31
N LEU A 593 2.59 2.05 0.79
CA LEU A 593 3.61 1.21 1.42
C LEU A 593 4.06 0.09 0.48
N VAL A 594 5.30 0.18 0.02
CA VAL A 594 5.87 -0.71 -1.01
C VAL A 594 6.92 -1.64 -0.42
N PRO A 595 6.92 -2.93 -0.77
CA PRO A 595 7.98 -3.85 -0.38
C PRO A 595 9.28 -3.51 -1.11
N THR A 596 10.38 -3.42 -0.36
CA THR A 596 11.74 -3.26 -0.88
C THR A 596 12.59 -4.49 -0.59
N GLN A 597 13.86 -4.45 -0.97
CA GLN A 597 14.81 -5.53 -0.66
C GLN A 597 14.99 -5.76 0.85
N PHE A 598 14.83 -4.73 1.68
CA PHE A 598 15.20 -4.78 3.10
C PHE A 598 14.02 -4.56 4.06
N LEU A 599 12.94 -3.93 3.61
CA LEU A 599 11.75 -3.61 4.40
C LEU A 599 10.60 -3.12 3.52
N LYS A 600 9.39 -3.01 4.06
CA LYS A 600 8.27 -2.26 3.45
C LYS A 600 8.39 -0.79 3.83
N THR A 601 8.30 0.14 2.89
CA THR A 601 8.44 1.59 3.17
C THR A 601 7.46 2.43 2.36
N VAL A 602 7.26 3.66 2.78
CA VAL A 602 6.51 4.65 2.03
C VAL A 602 7.22 5.01 0.72
N SER A 603 6.47 5.13 -0.37
CA SER A 603 6.99 5.65 -1.64
C SER A 603 5.91 6.42 -2.42
N ASP A 604 6.07 7.72 -2.61
CA ASP A 604 5.19 8.50 -3.52
C ASP A 604 5.47 8.19 -5.00
N ASN A 605 6.67 7.68 -5.33
CA ASN A 605 7.07 7.37 -6.71
C ASN A 605 6.14 6.37 -7.42
N VAL A 606 5.48 5.48 -6.67
CA VAL A 606 4.57 4.49 -7.27
C VAL A 606 3.24 5.09 -7.70
N LEU A 607 2.85 6.24 -7.12
CA LEU A 607 1.63 6.96 -7.51
C LEU A 607 1.71 7.52 -8.93
N VAL A 608 2.94 7.70 -9.43
CA VAL A 608 3.25 8.25 -10.75
C VAL A 608 3.90 7.24 -11.69
N ALA A 609 3.99 5.96 -11.29
CA ALA A 609 4.39 4.86 -12.18
C ALA A 609 3.14 4.33 -12.89
N VAL A 610 2.72 5.04 -13.95
CA VAL A 610 1.42 4.91 -14.60
C VAL A 610 1.50 4.34 -16.02
N SER A 611 2.69 4.24 -16.59
CA SER A 611 2.98 3.73 -17.93
C SER A 611 3.81 2.46 -17.82
N GLY A 612 3.38 1.38 -18.48
CA GLY A 612 4.06 0.10 -18.36
C GLY A 612 3.58 -0.74 -17.18
N VAL A 613 4.23 -1.88 -16.99
CA VAL A 613 4.05 -2.75 -15.81
C VAL A 613 5.38 -2.73 -15.06
N ASP A 614 5.76 -1.55 -14.58
CA ASP A 614 7.00 -1.29 -13.87
C ASP A 614 6.80 -0.19 -12.80
N LEU A 615 7.82 0.08 -11.99
CA LEU A 615 7.78 1.05 -10.89
C LEU A 615 8.60 2.32 -11.20
N VAL A 616 8.84 2.61 -12.48
CA VAL A 616 9.57 3.82 -12.89
C VAL A 616 8.61 5.01 -12.92
N PRO A 617 8.91 6.11 -12.21
CA PRO A 617 8.07 7.31 -12.25
C PRO A 617 7.96 7.92 -13.66
N ASP A 618 6.74 8.17 -14.11
CA ASP A 618 6.43 8.82 -15.40
C ASP A 618 6.22 10.33 -15.28
N MET A 619 6.07 10.81 -14.04
CA MET A 619 5.97 12.22 -13.67
C MET A 619 6.94 12.50 -12.51
N ALA A 620 7.46 13.72 -12.43
CA ALA A 620 8.24 14.14 -11.26
C ALA A 620 7.28 14.45 -10.11
N ILE A 621 7.36 13.67 -9.04
CA ILE A 621 6.54 13.85 -7.83
C ILE A 621 7.38 14.39 -6.68
N GLY A 622 6.78 15.28 -5.90
CA GLY A 622 7.30 15.72 -4.60
C GLY A 622 6.16 15.90 -3.61
N ARG A 623 6.51 15.93 -2.32
CA ARG A 623 5.56 16.16 -1.22
C ARG A 623 6.04 17.29 -0.32
N LEU A 624 5.12 18.15 0.08
CA LEU A 624 5.25 19.05 1.22
C LEU A 624 4.47 18.45 2.39
N PRO A 625 5.12 17.68 3.30
CA PRO A 625 4.47 17.09 4.46
C PRO A 625 4.22 18.19 5.49
N VAL A 626 3.03 18.77 5.47
CA VAL A 626 2.61 19.87 6.35
C VAL A 626 1.34 19.47 7.07
N ASN A 627 1.27 19.85 8.35
CA ASN A 627 0.15 19.59 9.23
C ASN A 627 -0.67 20.84 9.55
N THR A 628 -0.17 22.03 9.18
CA THR A 628 -0.85 23.32 9.41
C THR A 628 -0.70 24.27 8.23
N ALA A 629 -1.57 25.27 8.17
CA ALA A 629 -1.48 26.32 7.16
C ALA A 629 -0.21 27.18 7.33
N GLU A 630 0.25 27.36 8.57
CA GLU A 630 1.47 28.09 8.91
C GLU A 630 2.72 27.34 8.44
N GLU A 631 2.76 26.01 8.57
CA GLU A 631 3.85 25.19 8.03
C GLU A 631 3.90 25.27 6.51
N LEU A 632 2.73 25.21 5.84
CA LEU A 632 2.62 25.39 4.39
C LEU A 632 3.12 26.77 3.94
N GLU A 633 2.74 27.83 4.65
CA GLU A 633 3.23 29.18 4.37
C GLU A 633 4.75 29.26 4.52
N ALA A 634 5.31 28.76 5.61
CA ALA A 634 6.74 28.82 5.88
C ALA A 634 7.58 28.06 4.85
N ILE A 635 7.14 26.88 4.40
CA ILE A 635 7.86 26.14 3.35
C ILE A 635 7.71 26.82 1.98
N THR A 636 6.52 27.37 1.68
CA THR A 636 6.25 28.10 0.43
C THR A 636 7.15 29.33 0.31
N ASP A 637 7.30 30.11 1.39
CA ASP A 637 8.16 31.30 1.38
C ASP A 637 9.63 30.96 1.18
N LYS A 638 10.13 29.85 1.74
CA LYS A 638 11.48 29.37 1.48
C LYS A 638 11.68 29.01 0.01
N ILE A 639 10.72 28.31 -0.59
CA ILE A 639 10.75 27.94 -2.02
C ILE A 639 10.80 29.21 -2.88
N PHE A 640 9.89 30.17 -2.63
CA PHE A 640 9.84 31.40 -3.41
C PHE A 640 11.11 32.24 -3.26
N LEU A 641 11.64 32.34 -2.05
CA LEU A 641 12.88 33.05 -1.79
C LEU A 641 14.06 32.43 -2.57
N TYR A 642 14.16 31.10 -2.58
CA TYR A 642 15.20 30.39 -3.32
C TYR A 642 15.06 30.57 -4.84
N GLU A 643 13.86 30.38 -5.39
CA GLU A 643 13.60 30.48 -6.83
C GLU A 643 13.74 31.92 -7.36
N LEU A 644 13.40 32.93 -6.55
CA LEU A 644 13.52 34.34 -6.94
C LEU A 644 14.95 34.88 -6.80
N ASN A 645 15.65 34.51 -5.73
CA ASN A 645 16.87 35.20 -5.30
C ASN A 645 18.05 34.28 -4.98
N GLY A 646 17.83 32.96 -4.92
CA GLY A 646 18.81 31.97 -4.46
C GLY A 646 20.11 32.03 -5.27
N ASN A 647 20.00 32.04 -6.61
CA ASN A 647 21.14 32.07 -7.54
C ASN A 647 22.10 33.27 -7.37
N LEU A 648 21.73 34.28 -6.58
CA LEU A 648 22.54 35.47 -6.32
C LEU A 648 23.29 35.41 -4.98
N GLN A 649 23.06 34.38 -4.15
CA GLN A 649 23.61 34.28 -2.81
C GLN A 649 24.93 33.51 -2.76
N PRO A 650 25.88 33.85 -1.85
CA PRO A 650 27.15 33.14 -1.74
C PRO A 650 27.03 31.63 -1.48
N PHE A 651 25.98 31.21 -0.73
CA PHE A 651 25.79 29.80 -0.36
C PHE A 651 25.61 28.89 -1.58
N VAL A 652 25.18 29.41 -2.75
CA VAL A 652 24.97 28.59 -3.96
C VAL A 652 26.22 27.94 -4.51
N ARG A 653 27.40 28.42 -4.09
CA ARG A 653 28.69 27.84 -4.49
C ARG A 653 29.22 26.80 -3.51
N ARG A 654 28.59 26.60 -2.36
CA ARG A 654 29.10 25.71 -1.30
C ARG A 654 28.34 24.39 -1.27
N VAL A 655 29.08 23.30 -1.34
CA VAL A 655 28.60 21.92 -1.24
C VAL A 655 29.18 21.29 0.02
N ILE A 656 28.33 20.73 0.87
CA ILE A 656 28.71 20.11 2.14
C ILE A 656 28.53 18.59 2.00
N LEU A 657 29.59 17.84 2.24
CA LEU A 657 29.59 16.38 2.17
C LEU A 657 29.91 15.80 3.54
N VAL A 658 28.93 15.12 4.12
CA VAL A 658 29.02 14.48 5.43
C VAL A 658 29.07 12.97 5.24
N SER A 659 29.93 12.27 5.98
CA SER A 659 29.91 10.81 5.94
C SER A 659 30.25 10.18 7.28
N ASP A 660 29.63 9.03 7.52
CA ASP A 660 29.91 8.11 8.60
C ASP A 660 31.17 7.27 8.31
N ASN A 661 31.57 6.43 9.27
CA ASN A 661 32.72 5.53 9.16
C ASN A 661 32.43 4.34 8.24
N ALA A 662 33.47 3.82 7.59
CA ALA A 662 33.36 2.56 6.86
C ALA A 662 33.05 1.38 7.80
N ASP A 663 32.11 0.52 7.37
CA ASP A 663 31.69 -0.67 8.11
C ASP A 663 31.18 -1.80 7.18
N ALA A 664 30.40 -2.73 7.72
CA ALA A 664 29.83 -3.84 6.95
C ALA A 664 28.77 -3.41 5.91
N ALA A 665 28.15 -2.23 6.07
CA ALA A 665 27.18 -1.68 5.13
C ALA A 665 27.85 -0.91 3.98
N GLY A 666 29.08 -0.42 4.16
CA GLY A 666 29.87 0.16 3.08
C GLY A 666 31.01 1.07 3.53
N ASP A 667 31.75 1.62 2.56
CA ASP A 667 32.77 2.66 2.79
C ASP A 667 32.20 4.02 2.38
N PHE A 668 31.46 4.64 3.30
CA PHE A 668 30.75 5.90 3.05
C PHE A 668 31.69 7.06 2.73
N GLU A 669 32.88 7.10 3.34
CA GLU A 669 33.89 8.11 3.05
C GLU A 669 34.42 8.01 1.62
N ASN A 670 34.71 6.80 1.16
CA ASN A 670 35.16 6.61 -0.22
C ASN A 670 34.07 7.00 -1.23
N GLU A 671 32.80 6.69 -0.95
CA GLU A 671 31.66 7.15 -1.77
C GLU A 671 31.52 8.67 -1.77
N SER A 672 31.62 9.31 -0.61
CA SER A 672 31.61 10.77 -0.45
C SER A 672 32.76 11.42 -1.23
N ASN A 673 33.96 10.83 -1.18
CA ASN A 673 35.11 11.27 -1.96
C ASN A 673 34.89 11.12 -3.47
N ALA A 674 34.21 10.06 -3.91
CA ALA A 674 33.84 9.87 -5.32
C ALA A 674 32.77 10.88 -5.78
N LEU A 675 31.86 11.28 -4.90
CA LEU A 675 30.90 12.37 -5.17
C LEU A 675 31.62 13.72 -5.27
N ALA A 676 32.56 14.01 -4.37
CA ALA A 676 33.35 15.24 -4.39
C ALA A 676 34.09 15.46 -5.72
N GLN A 677 34.57 14.40 -6.35
CA GLN A 677 35.23 14.47 -7.67
C GLN A 677 34.28 14.84 -8.83
N ARG A 678 32.96 14.71 -8.63
CA ARG A 678 31.93 15.07 -9.60
C ARG A 678 31.37 16.48 -9.37
N VAL A 679 31.68 17.12 -8.24
CA VAL A 679 31.27 18.49 -7.96
C VAL A 679 31.91 19.42 -9.00
N PRO A 680 31.13 20.32 -9.65
CA PRO A 680 31.69 21.21 -10.66
C PRO A 680 32.77 22.11 -10.05
N PRO A 681 33.88 22.41 -10.77
CA PRO A 681 34.95 23.27 -10.26
C PRO A 681 34.54 24.70 -9.87
N SER A 682 33.32 25.12 -10.24
CA SER A 682 32.73 26.40 -9.84
C SER A 682 32.18 26.41 -8.41
N HIS A 683 32.17 25.26 -7.73
CA HIS A 683 31.71 25.09 -6.36
C HIS A 683 32.86 24.73 -5.42
N GLU A 684 32.74 25.15 -4.18
CA GLU A 684 33.61 24.78 -3.07
C GLU A 684 33.00 23.59 -2.34
N THR A 685 33.83 22.59 -2.04
CA THR A 685 33.41 21.38 -1.34
C THR A 685 33.98 21.38 0.07
N GLU A 686 33.11 21.26 1.06
CA GLU A 686 33.44 21.05 2.46
C GLU A 686 33.14 19.61 2.84
N LYS A 687 34.07 18.98 3.55
CA LYS A 687 33.99 17.56 3.93
C LYS A 687 33.99 17.43 5.44
N ILE A 688 33.00 16.75 5.97
CA ILE A 688 32.81 16.54 7.41
C ILE A 688 32.66 15.04 7.65
N TYR A 689 33.77 14.38 7.97
CA TYR A 689 33.81 12.91 8.09
C TYR A 689 33.95 12.50 9.55
N LEU A 690 33.12 11.55 9.99
CA LEU A 690 33.10 11.10 11.38
C LEU A 690 34.47 10.59 11.84
N SER A 691 35.22 9.89 10.98
CA SER A 691 36.55 9.37 11.33
C SER A 691 37.56 10.46 11.68
N GLN A 692 37.37 11.68 11.14
CA GLN A 692 38.27 12.81 11.32
C GLN A 692 37.83 13.68 12.49
N GLN A 693 36.52 13.90 12.64
CA GLN A 693 35.96 14.85 13.61
C GLN A 693 35.59 14.19 14.95
N GLY A 694 35.37 12.87 14.97
CA GLY A 694 35.00 12.13 16.18
C GLY A 694 33.74 12.70 16.83
N GLU A 695 33.80 12.96 18.15
CA GLU A 695 32.69 13.55 18.92
C GLU A 695 32.29 14.96 18.42
N GLY A 696 33.18 15.68 17.74
CA GLY A 696 32.92 17.04 17.22
C GLY A 696 32.09 17.09 15.93
N THR A 697 31.81 15.95 15.30
CA THR A 697 31.11 15.87 14.00
C THR A 697 29.76 16.59 14.03
N HIS A 698 28.98 16.43 15.11
CA HIS A 698 27.66 17.05 15.24
C HIS A 698 27.73 18.58 15.16
N ASP A 699 28.63 19.19 15.93
CA ASP A 699 28.81 20.64 15.98
C ASP A 699 29.33 21.20 14.65
N GLU A 700 30.22 20.47 13.96
CA GLU A 700 30.70 20.83 12.63
C GLU A 700 29.58 20.79 11.59
N ILE A 701 28.71 19.78 11.60
CA ILE A 701 27.54 19.72 10.71
C ILE A 701 26.63 20.93 10.96
N LEU A 702 26.32 21.24 12.23
CA LEU A 702 25.47 22.40 12.58
C LEU A 702 26.12 23.73 12.16
N SER A 703 27.41 23.89 12.40
CA SER A 703 28.18 25.05 11.96
C SER A 703 28.11 25.20 10.44
N ALA A 704 28.31 24.11 9.71
CA ALA A 704 28.31 24.11 8.26
C ALA A 704 26.93 24.45 7.68
N TRP A 705 25.87 23.85 8.25
CA TRP A 705 24.48 24.14 7.93
C TRP A 705 24.13 25.61 8.13
N ASN A 706 24.45 26.15 9.30
CA ASN A 706 24.20 27.57 9.64
C ASN A 706 25.03 28.54 8.79
N GLY A 707 26.21 28.12 8.32
CA GLY A 707 27.03 28.86 7.38
C GLY A 707 26.46 28.89 5.95
N GLY A 708 25.47 28.05 5.65
CA GLY A 708 24.77 27.98 4.36
C GLY A 708 25.52 27.18 3.29
N GLY A 709 24.81 26.27 2.63
CA GLY A 709 25.29 25.53 1.46
C GLY A 709 24.12 25.23 0.53
N VAL A 710 24.39 25.14 -0.77
CA VAL A 710 23.37 24.84 -1.80
C VAL A 710 22.91 23.39 -1.73
N PHE A 711 23.82 22.53 -1.27
CA PHE A 711 23.64 21.10 -1.23
C PHE A 711 24.39 20.55 -0.03
N LEU A 712 23.67 19.80 0.81
CA LEU A 712 24.26 18.94 1.83
C LEU A 712 23.91 17.50 1.48
N ASN A 713 24.92 16.63 1.47
CA ASN A 713 24.73 15.19 1.35
C ASN A 713 25.30 14.49 2.58
N TYR A 714 24.56 13.52 3.09
CA TYR A 714 24.98 12.62 4.17
C TYR A 714 25.01 11.18 3.63
N LEU A 715 26.09 10.46 3.91
CA LEU A 715 26.23 9.03 3.62
C LEU A 715 26.60 8.30 4.91
N GLY A 716 25.73 7.43 5.40
CA GLY A 716 25.89 6.72 6.66
C GLY A 716 24.59 6.09 7.13
N HIS A 717 24.57 5.62 8.39
CA HIS A 717 23.35 5.11 9.02
C HIS A 717 22.39 6.26 9.34
N GLY A 718 21.09 6.01 9.18
CA GLY A 718 20.02 7.00 9.36
C GLY A 718 18.71 6.37 9.79
#